data_AF-A0A6I8REP1-F1
#
_entry.id   AF-A0A6I8REP1-F1
#
_cell.length_a   1.000
_cell.length_b   1.000
_cell.length_c   1.000
_cell.angle_alpha   90.00
_cell.angle_beta   90.00
_cell.angle_gamma   90.00
#
_symmetry.space_group_name_H-M   'P 1'
#
loop_
_entity.id
_entity.type
_entity.pdbx_description
1 polymer ?
#
loop_
_entity_poly.entity_id
_entity_poly.type
_entity_poly.pdbx_seq_one_letter_code
_entity_poly.pdbx_strand_id
1 'polypeptide(L)'
;MTENQQQEVGAEPVPEDGPGESSGIPNNISDEDAFRILWEMKMNKRQKRPSLPDTVTELTTEEGSKVYIVGTAHFSDSSKQDVVKTIQEVQPDVVVVELCQYRISMLKMDEETLLKEAKEINLEKLHQAIKQNGVMSGLMQMLLLKVSAHITEQLGMAPGGEFREAFREASKVPFCKFHLGDRPIPVTFKRAIAALSVWQKIKLAWGLCSLSDPISEDDVEKCKQKDLLEQMMAEMIGEFPDLHRTIVSERDIYLTYMLKQAARRTELPRASETEPRKSIPSVVVGVVGMGHVPGIERNWDRELNIQEIMRQADGRKVLRSSIREFLCSEAMSHLGIPSTRAGSCVTADSTVIRDIYYDGNPKKEKCTVVSRIAPTFLRFGSFEIFKPTDEFTGRKGPSVDRNDIRIQMLDYVIRTFYPDIQEKHAGNNTEKNAAFFREITKRTARLVAEWQCVGFCHGVLNTDNMSIVGLTIDYGPFGFIDRYDPEYICNGSDNMGRYAYNKQPEICKWNLGKLAEALIPELPLSISQSILDDEYDAEFQNHYMEKMRKKLGLVRLKLDDDSHLVSDLLETMNITGSDFTNTFRVLSKFSGDEAEIQDFLNIIIEQCASVEELKLVFKPKMDPRQLSMMLMLAQSNPQLFSMIGTQSNINKELERIDQYTKLQETSADDLLKDNKKHWKEWLRKYSVRLEKERGSVEDRKAFHEEHVKTMDSNNPSYILRNYIAQNAIDSAESGDFSEVKPNIPQCPYHVLQLE
;
A
#
# COMPACT_ATOMS: atom_id res chain seq x y z
N MET A 1 -47.49 -77.75 -5.48
CA MET A 1 -47.95 -77.49 -4.09
C MET A 1 -46.93 -76.52 -3.51
N THR A 2 -47.13 -75.21 -3.44
CA THR A 2 -48.29 -74.30 -3.43
C THR A 2 -47.67 -72.91 -3.73
N GLU A 3 -48.03 -72.18 -4.81
CA GLU A 3 -49.07 -71.11 -4.83
C GLU A 3 -48.92 -70.11 -3.66
N ASN A 4 -48.85 -68.78 -3.81
CA ASN A 4 -49.53 -67.91 -4.78
C ASN A 4 -48.96 -66.46 -4.80
N GLN A 5 -49.06 -65.85 -5.99
CA GLN A 5 -49.45 -64.46 -6.33
C GLN A 5 -48.59 -63.24 -5.91
N GLN A 6 -47.81 -62.76 -6.89
CA GLN A 6 -47.65 -61.33 -7.17
C GLN A 6 -48.89 -60.83 -7.95
N GLN A 7 -49.39 -59.64 -7.61
CA GLN A 7 -50.46 -58.98 -8.35
C GLN A 7 -50.07 -57.52 -8.63
N GLU A 8 -49.85 -57.23 -9.92
CA GLU A 8 -49.83 -55.90 -10.51
C GLU A 8 -51.25 -55.35 -10.65
N VAL A 9 -51.45 -54.09 -10.29
CA VAL A 9 -52.41 -53.12 -10.86
C VAL A 9 -51.81 -51.75 -10.49
N GLY A 10 -51.60 -50.74 -11.34
CA GLY A 10 -51.89 -50.44 -12.73
C GLY A 10 -51.75 -48.91 -12.83
N ALA A 11 -50.85 -48.40 -13.65
CA ALA A 11 -50.73 -46.96 -13.91
C ALA A 11 -51.01 -46.72 -15.39
N GLU A 12 -52.10 -46.02 -15.67
CA GLU A 12 -52.51 -45.59 -17.02
C GLU A 12 -51.58 -44.50 -17.58
N PRO A 13 -51.30 -44.50 -18.89
CA PRO A 13 -50.52 -43.48 -19.58
C PRO A 13 -51.40 -42.39 -20.21
N VAL A 14 -51.00 -41.12 -20.10
CA VAL A 14 -51.64 -39.96 -20.75
C VAL A 14 -50.52 -38.93 -21.05
N PRO A 15 -50.55 -38.19 -22.17
CA PRO A 15 -49.95 -38.53 -23.46
C PRO A 15 -48.82 -37.58 -23.88
N GLU A 16 -48.12 -37.92 -24.96
CA GLU A 16 -47.18 -37.05 -25.68
C GLU A 16 -47.89 -35.83 -26.29
N ASP A 17 -47.38 -34.63 -25.98
CA ASP A 17 -47.55 -33.43 -26.79
C ASP A 17 -46.16 -32.85 -27.11
N GLY A 18 -45.96 -32.50 -28.39
CA GLY A 18 -44.66 -32.22 -29.02
C GLY A 18 -43.94 -30.93 -28.58
N PRO A 19 -42.80 -30.59 -29.22
CA PRO A 19 -41.93 -29.52 -28.79
C PRO A 19 -42.54 -28.14 -29.12
N GLY A 20 -43.11 -27.50 -28.10
CA GLY A 20 -43.48 -26.08 -28.13
C GLY A 20 -42.26 -25.19 -27.89
N GLU A 21 -41.84 -24.50 -28.95
CA GLU A 21 -41.02 -23.28 -29.00
C GLU A 21 -39.95 -23.08 -27.91
N SER A 22 -38.72 -23.51 -28.24
CA SER A 22 -37.52 -22.91 -27.68
C SER A 22 -37.47 -21.41 -28.03
N SER A 23 -37.64 -20.54 -27.04
CA SER A 23 -37.20 -19.14 -27.14
C SER A 23 -35.69 -19.10 -26.92
N GLY A 24 -34.96 -18.90 -28.01
CA GLY A 24 -33.50 -19.04 -28.08
C GLY A 24 -32.74 -18.04 -27.19
N ILE A 25 -31.74 -18.56 -26.48
CA ILE A 25 -30.64 -17.75 -25.96
C ILE A 25 -29.54 -17.80 -27.03
N PRO A 26 -29.14 -16.67 -27.65
CA PRO A 26 -28.12 -16.67 -28.69
C PRO A 26 -26.73 -17.01 -28.13
N ASN A 27 -26.01 -17.93 -28.78
CA ASN A 27 -24.59 -18.18 -28.54
C ASN A 27 -23.73 -17.06 -29.16
N ASN A 28 -23.71 -15.90 -28.50
CA ASN A 28 -22.70 -14.82 -28.51
C ASN A 28 -23.42 -13.52 -28.09
N ILE A 29 -23.65 -13.37 -26.79
CA ILE A 29 -24.12 -12.11 -26.22
C ILE A 29 -22.88 -11.24 -26.00
N SER A 30 -22.85 -10.03 -26.56
CA SER A 30 -21.78 -9.06 -26.30
C SER A 30 -21.79 -8.65 -24.82
N ASP A 31 -20.66 -8.24 -24.25
CA ASP A 31 -20.61 -7.75 -22.85
C ASP A 31 -21.62 -6.62 -22.59
N GLU A 32 -21.90 -5.81 -23.62
CA GLU A 32 -22.88 -4.72 -23.59
C GLU A 32 -24.33 -5.23 -23.52
N ASP A 33 -24.67 -6.26 -24.30
CA ASP A 33 -26.00 -6.87 -24.28
C ASP A 33 -26.25 -7.65 -22.99
N ALA A 34 -25.24 -8.38 -22.49
CA ALA A 34 -25.31 -9.08 -21.21
C ALA A 34 -25.49 -8.09 -20.05
N PHE A 35 -24.78 -6.96 -20.09
CA PHE A 35 -24.94 -5.87 -19.13
C PHE A 35 -26.35 -5.29 -19.16
N ARG A 36 -26.88 -4.94 -20.34
CA ARG A 36 -28.23 -4.39 -20.49
C ARG A 36 -29.30 -5.33 -19.94
N ILE A 37 -29.19 -6.62 -20.25
CA ILE A 37 -30.11 -7.65 -19.75
C ILE A 37 -30.05 -7.73 -18.22
N LEU A 38 -28.86 -7.85 -17.62
CA LEU A 38 -28.71 -7.94 -16.17
C LEU A 38 -29.14 -6.66 -15.45
N TRP A 39 -28.92 -5.50 -16.07
CA TRP A 39 -29.35 -4.20 -15.56
C TRP A 39 -30.87 -4.06 -15.59
N GLU A 40 -31.51 -4.39 -16.71
CA GLU A 40 -32.98 -4.41 -16.84
C GLU A 40 -33.59 -5.41 -15.87
N MET A 41 -33.00 -6.60 -15.70
CA MET A 41 -33.44 -7.59 -14.72
C MET A 41 -33.39 -7.05 -13.29
N LYS A 42 -32.30 -6.37 -12.90
CA LYS A 42 -32.17 -5.73 -11.59
C LYS A 42 -33.22 -4.64 -11.39
N MET A 43 -33.37 -3.75 -12.37
CA MET A 43 -34.30 -2.62 -12.29
C MET A 43 -35.77 -3.06 -12.30
N ASN A 44 -36.11 -4.15 -13.00
CA ASN A 44 -37.46 -4.73 -13.00
C ASN A 44 -37.80 -5.41 -11.68
N LYS A 45 -36.80 -6.01 -11.01
CA LYS A 45 -36.98 -6.63 -9.69
C LYS A 45 -37.01 -5.60 -8.55
N ARG A 46 -36.36 -4.44 -8.72
CA ARG A 46 -36.29 -3.37 -7.71
C ARG A 46 -37.67 -2.75 -7.49
N GLN A 47 -38.21 -2.90 -6.28
CA GLN A 47 -39.49 -2.31 -5.92
C GLN A 47 -39.37 -0.79 -5.71
N LYS A 48 -40.25 -0.01 -6.35
CA LYS A 48 -40.30 1.46 -6.15
C LYS A 48 -40.79 1.86 -4.75
N ARG A 49 -41.61 1.01 -4.13
CA ARG A 49 -42.12 1.13 -2.76
C ARG A 49 -42.07 -0.26 -2.12
N PRO A 50 -40.91 -0.68 -1.61
CA PRO A 50 -40.75 -1.98 -0.99
C PRO A 50 -41.58 -2.09 0.31
N SER A 51 -42.11 -3.27 0.58
CA SER A 51 -42.79 -3.66 1.82
C SER A 51 -41.77 -4.21 2.81
N LEU A 52 -41.04 -3.31 3.45
CA LEU A 52 -39.91 -3.69 4.32
C LEU A 52 -40.35 -4.07 5.74
N PRO A 53 -39.59 -4.94 6.43
CA PRO A 53 -39.78 -5.20 7.86
C PRO A 53 -39.68 -3.93 8.72
N ASP A 54 -40.33 -3.93 9.88
CA ASP A 54 -40.29 -2.81 10.85
C ASP A 54 -38.88 -2.58 11.43
N THR A 55 -37.98 -3.54 11.29
CA THR A 55 -36.55 -3.45 11.67
C THR A 55 -35.72 -2.62 10.69
N VAL A 56 -36.31 -2.16 9.58
CA VAL A 56 -35.61 -1.41 8.53
C VAL A 56 -35.86 0.09 8.64
N THR A 57 -34.78 0.85 8.74
CA THR A 57 -34.79 2.33 8.72
C THR A 57 -34.32 2.83 7.35
N GLU A 58 -35.11 3.68 6.69
CA GLU A 58 -34.72 4.32 5.43
C GLU A 58 -34.11 5.71 5.68
N LEU A 59 -32.86 5.88 5.26
CA LEU A 59 -32.15 7.17 5.24
C LEU A 59 -31.90 7.61 3.79
N THR A 60 -31.85 8.92 3.58
CA THR A 60 -31.62 9.52 2.25
C THR A 60 -30.46 10.49 2.32
N THR A 61 -29.63 10.52 1.28
CA THR A 61 -28.55 11.50 1.13
C THR A 61 -29.04 12.75 0.40
N GLU A 62 -28.33 13.88 0.55
CA GLU A 62 -28.64 15.12 -0.19
C GLU A 62 -28.67 14.92 -1.72
N GLU A 63 -27.91 13.94 -2.23
CA GLU A 63 -27.80 13.62 -3.66
C GLU A 63 -28.88 12.66 -4.17
N GLY A 64 -29.80 12.23 -3.29
CA GLY A 64 -30.94 11.37 -3.60
C GLY A 64 -30.70 9.85 -3.45
N SER A 65 -29.50 9.43 -3.00
CA SER A 65 -29.22 8.01 -2.73
C SER A 65 -29.99 7.53 -1.51
N LYS A 66 -30.47 6.29 -1.54
CA LYS A 66 -31.24 5.66 -0.45
C LYS A 66 -30.41 4.63 0.29
N VAL A 67 -30.53 4.63 1.61
CA VAL A 67 -29.82 3.70 2.50
C VAL A 67 -30.82 3.02 3.43
N TYR A 68 -31.03 1.73 3.24
CA TYR A 68 -31.91 0.91 4.06
C TYR A 68 -31.08 0.19 5.12
N ILE A 69 -31.23 0.59 6.38
CA ILE A 69 -30.51 0.02 7.51
C ILE A 69 -31.38 -1.05 8.15
N VAL A 70 -30.98 -2.31 8.02
CA VAL A 70 -31.61 -3.46 8.67
C VAL A 70 -30.99 -3.61 10.06
N GLY A 71 -31.76 -3.30 11.11
CA GLY A 71 -31.37 -3.53 12.49
C GLY A 71 -31.55 -4.99 12.88
N THR A 72 -30.44 -5.71 13.08
CA THR A 72 -30.46 -7.15 13.36
C THR A 72 -30.19 -7.45 14.83
N ALA A 73 -30.87 -8.46 15.37
CA ALA A 73 -30.43 -9.16 16.56
C ALA A 73 -29.54 -10.33 16.11
N HIS A 74 -28.25 -10.31 16.46
CA HIS A 74 -27.19 -11.21 15.95
C HIS A 74 -27.38 -12.72 16.21
N PHE A 75 -28.52 -13.11 16.79
CA PHE A 75 -28.92 -14.47 17.16
C PHE A 75 -30.41 -14.71 16.89
N SER A 76 -30.92 -14.26 15.73
CA SER A 76 -32.33 -14.47 15.37
C SER A 76 -32.51 -14.89 13.91
N ASP A 77 -33.27 -15.96 13.69
CA ASP A 77 -33.73 -16.35 12.36
C ASP A 77 -34.67 -15.32 11.73
N SER A 78 -35.40 -14.54 12.54
CA SER A 78 -36.20 -13.43 12.01
C SER A 78 -35.30 -12.33 11.41
N SER A 79 -34.13 -12.05 12.01
CA SER A 79 -33.17 -11.09 11.46
C SER A 79 -32.55 -11.57 10.15
N LYS A 80 -32.32 -12.88 10.00
CA LYS A 80 -31.90 -13.47 8.71
C LYS A 80 -32.97 -13.21 7.63
N GLN A 81 -34.24 -13.46 7.97
CA GLN A 81 -35.36 -13.26 7.04
C GLN A 81 -35.54 -11.78 6.67
N ASP A 82 -35.38 -10.87 7.62
CA ASP A 82 -35.48 -9.42 7.39
C ASP A 82 -34.39 -8.93 6.42
N VAL A 83 -33.15 -9.40 6.58
CA VAL A 83 -32.04 -9.11 5.67
C VAL A 83 -32.33 -9.63 4.26
N VAL A 84 -32.75 -10.89 4.15
CA VAL A 84 -33.07 -11.53 2.87
C VAL A 84 -34.18 -10.76 2.16
N LYS A 85 -35.29 -10.50 2.86
CA LYS A 85 -36.44 -9.77 2.33
C LYS A 85 -36.04 -8.37 1.86
N THR A 86 -35.26 -7.64 2.66
CA THR A 86 -34.81 -6.30 2.30
C THR A 86 -33.97 -6.30 1.04
N ILE A 87 -32.95 -7.16 0.94
CA ILE A 87 -32.07 -7.25 -0.24
C ILE A 87 -32.87 -7.64 -1.49
N GLN A 88 -33.81 -8.59 -1.36
CA GLN A 88 -34.63 -9.05 -2.47
C GLN A 88 -35.58 -7.96 -2.98
N GLU A 89 -36.20 -7.18 -2.10
CA GLU A 89 -37.14 -6.13 -2.52
C GLU A 89 -36.45 -4.87 -3.05
N VAL A 90 -35.32 -4.46 -2.47
CA VAL A 90 -34.65 -3.20 -2.85
C VAL A 90 -33.59 -3.38 -3.93
N GLN A 91 -33.13 -4.61 -4.18
CA GLN A 91 -32.10 -4.95 -5.17
C GLN A 91 -30.91 -3.96 -5.11
N PRO A 92 -30.13 -3.94 -4.02
CA PRO A 92 -29.16 -2.87 -3.75
C PRO A 92 -28.00 -2.82 -4.76
N ASP A 93 -27.34 -1.67 -4.79
CA ASP A 93 -26.06 -1.45 -5.48
C ASP A 93 -24.87 -1.76 -4.58
N VAL A 94 -25.05 -1.58 -3.26
CA VAL A 94 -24.05 -1.93 -2.24
C VAL A 94 -24.74 -2.54 -1.02
N VAL A 95 -24.19 -3.63 -0.50
CA VAL A 95 -24.50 -4.17 0.82
C VAL A 95 -23.32 -3.90 1.75
N VAL A 96 -23.57 -3.25 2.88
CA VAL A 96 -22.59 -2.96 3.93
C VAL A 96 -22.96 -3.79 5.15
N VAL A 97 -22.00 -4.53 5.73
CA VAL A 97 -22.24 -5.31 6.96
C VAL A 97 -21.37 -4.78 8.11
N GLU A 98 -21.89 -4.81 9.34
CA GLU A 98 -21.15 -4.51 10.57
C GLU A 98 -20.14 -5.62 10.91
N LEU A 99 -19.15 -5.79 10.04
CA LEU A 99 -18.08 -6.77 10.20
C LEU A 99 -16.76 -6.11 9.84
N CYS A 100 -15.72 -6.33 10.64
CA CYS A 100 -14.38 -5.82 10.37
C CYS A 100 -13.52 -6.86 9.65
N GLN A 101 -12.43 -6.41 9.01
CA GLN A 101 -11.54 -7.27 8.20
C GLN A 101 -10.99 -8.50 8.93
N TYR A 102 -10.81 -8.42 10.26
CA TYR A 102 -10.30 -9.53 11.07
C TYR A 102 -11.32 -10.66 11.29
N ARG A 103 -12.59 -10.45 10.93
CA ARG A 103 -13.68 -11.43 11.12
C ARG A 103 -14.27 -11.93 9.80
N ILE A 104 -13.62 -11.63 8.67
CA ILE A 104 -14.13 -12.00 7.34
C ILE A 104 -14.27 -13.51 7.14
N SER A 105 -13.45 -14.32 7.82
CA SER A 105 -13.52 -15.79 7.78
C SER A 105 -14.90 -16.32 8.20
N MET A 106 -15.61 -15.59 9.07
CA MET A 106 -16.96 -15.95 9.53
C MET A 106 -18.01 -15.95 8.40
N LEU A 107 -17.76 -15.27 7.29
CA LEU A 107 -18.66 -15.27 6.12
C LEU A 107 -18.55 -16.55 5.28
N LYS A 108 -17.47 -17.32 5.45
CA LYS A 108 -17.13 -18.50 4.63
C LYS A 108 -17.21 -19.84 5.37
N MET A 109 -17.33 -19.80 6.69
CA MET A 109 -17.45 -20.99 7.55
C MET A 109 -18.92 -21.40 7.68
N ASP A 110 -19.18 -22.71 7.64
CA ASP A 110 -20.50 -23.26 7.93
C ASP A 110 -20.83 -23.18 9.44
N GLU A 111 -22.11 -23.29 9.74
CA GLU A 111 -22.66 -23.11 11.10
C GLU A 111 -22.11 -24.17 12.07
N GLU A 112 -21.91 -25.42 11.63
CA GLU A 112 -21.34 -26.50 12.45
C GLU A 112 -19.87 -26.25 12.80
N THR A 113 -19.08 -25.75 11.86
CA THR A 113 -17.67 -25.40 12.06
C THR A 113 -17.52 -24.24 13.06
N LEU A 114 -18.37 -23.21 12.96
CA LEU A 114 -18.38 -22.09 13.92
C LEU A 114 -18.83 -22.53 15.32
N LEU A 115 -19.84 -23.40 15.40
CA LEU A 115 -20.30 -24.03 16.63
C LEU A 115 -19.18 -24.82 17.32
N LYS A 116 -18.35 -25.50 16.54
CA LYS A 116 -17.19 -26.26 17.04
C LYS A 116 -16.05 -25.35 17.51
N GLU A 117 -15.71 -24.32 16.74
CA GLU A 117 -14.67 -23.34 17.11
C GLU A 117 -15.04 -22.53 18.36
N ALA A 118 -16.32 -22.19 18.54
CA ALA A 118 -16.82 -21.49 19.73
C ALA A 118 -16.73 -22.36 21.00
N LYS A 119 -16.85 -23.69 20.87
CA LYS A 119 -16.70 -24.65 21.97
C LYS A 119 -15.24 -24.92 22.32
N GLU A 120 -14.31 -24.74 21.39
CA GLU A 120 -12.86 -24.93 21.57
C GLU A 120 -12.14 -23.63 22.01
N ILE A 121 -12.62 -23.00 23.09
CA ILE A 121 -11.92 -21.88 23.76
C ILE A 121 -10.84 -22.45 24.70
N ASN A 122 -9.58 -22.19 24.39
CA ASN A 122 -8.41 -22.68 25.14
C ASN A 122 -7.63 -21.50 25.78
N LEU A 123 -7.04 -21.74 26.97
CA LEU A 123 -6.03 -20.91 27.64
C LEU A 123 -4.91 -20.41 26.71
N GLU A 124 -4.53 -21.18 25.67
CA GLU A 124 -3.55 -20.77 24.66
C GLU A 124 -4.04 -19.61 23.79
N LYS A 125 -5.30 -19.60 23.36
CA LYS A 125 -5.89 -18.48 22.60
C LYS A 125 -5.98 -17.22 23.47
N LEU A 126 -6.27 -17.36 24.76
CA LEU A 126 -6.24 -16.26 25.73
C LEU A 126 -4.80 -15.73 25.91
N HIS A 127 -3.83 -16.62 26.08
CA HIS A 127 -2.42 -16.26 26.21
C HIS A 127 -1.92 -15.51 24.97
N GLN A 128 -2.31 -15.98 23.78
CA GLN A 128 -2.00 -15.34 22.51
C GLN A 128 -2.66 -13.96 22.38
N ALA A 129 -3.94 -13.82 22.76
CA ALA A 129 -4.66 -12.55 22.76
C ALA A 129 -4.06 -11.53 23.74
N ILE A 130 -3.67 -11.96 24.94
CA ILE A 130 -2.96 -11.14 25.93
C ILE A 130 -1.59 -10.72 25.41
N LYS A 131 -0.85 -11.62 24.75
CA LYS A 131 0.47 -11.35 24.18
C LYS A 131 0.40 -10.36 23.01
N GLN A 132 -0.64 -10.45 22.18
CA GLN A 132 -0.84 -9.61 20.99
C GLN A 132 -1.39 -8.22 21.34
N ASN A 133 -2.36 -8.13 22.25
CA ASN A 133 -3.15 -6.91 22.46
C ASN A 133 -3.07 -6.35 23.90
N GLY A 134 -2.27 -6.97 24.77
CA GLY A 134 -2.15 -6.63 26.18
C GLY A 134 -3.22 -7.29 27.05
N VAL A 135 -2.95 -7.35 28.37
CA VAL A 135 -3.79 -8.07 29.35
C VAL A 135 -5.26 -7.68 29.27
N MET A 136 -5.56 -6.38 29.22
CA MET A 136 -6.93 -5.89 29.17
C MET A 136 -7.68 -6.27 27.88
N SER A 137 -7.02 -6.14 26.73
CA SER A 137 -7.64 -6.51 25.45
C SER A 137 -7.81 -8.03 25.33
N GLY A 138 -6.89 -8.82 25.89
CA GLY A 138 -7.02 -10.28 25.95
C GLY A 138 -8.14 -10.73 26.88
N LEU A 139 -8.30 -10.10 28.05
CA LEU A 139 -9.41 -10.36 28.97
C LEU A 139 -10.77 -10.00 28.34
N MET A 140 -10.89 -8.85 27.67
CA MET A 140 -12.11 -8.47 26.95
C MET A 140 -12.44 -9.43 25.81
N GLN A 141 -11.44 -9.85 25.03
CA GLN A 141 -11.62 -10.80 23.94
C GLN A 141 -12.06 -12.17 24.47
N MET A 142 -11.53 -12.61 25.60
CA MET A 142 -11.96 -13.86 26.25
C MET A 142 -13.38 -13.77 26.81
N LEU A 143 -13.75 -12.65 27.43
CA LEU A 143 -15.14 -12.44 27.88
C LEU A 143 -16.10 -12.54 26.70
N LEU A 144 -15.81 -11.86 25.58
CA LEU A 144 -16.65 -11.92 24.38
C LEU A 144 -16.73 -13.32 23.78
N LEU A 145 -15.62 -14.07 23.78
CA LEU A 145 -15.62 -15.45 23.33
C LEU A 145 -16.46 -16.34 24.25
N LYS A 146 -16.35 -16.20 25.58
CA LYS A 146 -17.16 -16.95 26.56
C LYS A 146 -18.65 -16.65 26.42
N VAL A 147 -19.01 -15.37 26.31
CA VAL A 147 -20.39 -14.92 26.07
C VAL A 147 -20.90 -15.50 24.76
N SER A 148 -20.12 -15.40 23.68
CA SER A 148 -20.48 -15.97 22.38
C SER A 148 -20.67 -17.48 22.44
N ALA A 149 -19.82 -18.23 23.14
CA ALA A 149 -19.91 -19.68 23.27
C ALA A 149 -21.13 -20.12 24.09
N HIS A 150 -21.40 -19.45 25.21
CA HIS A 150 -22.55 -19.74 26.08
C HIS A 150 -23.89 -19.46 25.36
N ILE A 151 -23.99 -18.32 24.66
CA ILE A 151 -25.17 -17.99 23.85
C ILE A 151 -25.38 -19.05 22.76
N THR A 152 -24.30 -19.46 22.11
CA THR A 152 -24.34 -20.46 21.03
C THR A 152 -24.78 -21.84 21.54
N GLU A 153 -24.37 -22.24 22.75
CA GLU A 153 -24.75 -23.50 23.38
C GLU A 153 -26.22 -23.53 23.84
N GLN A 154 -26.71 -22.41 24.36
CA GLN A 154 -28.09 -22.26 24.85
C GLN A 154 -29.12 -22.05 23.73
N LEU A 155 -28.76 -21.31 22.67
CA LEU A 155 -29.66 -20.96 21.58
C LEU A 155 -29.56 -21.91 20.37
N GLY A 156 -28.51 -22.73 20.27
CA GLY A 156 -28.29 -23.64 19.14
C GLY A 156 -28.04 -22.95 17.80
N MET A 157 -27.72 -21.65 17.80
CA MET A 157 -27.52 -20.82 16.60
C MET A 157 -26.11 -20.23 16.60
N ALA A 158 -25.41 -20.24 15.45
CA ALA A 158 -24.09 -19.61 15.34
C ALA A 158 -24.20 -18.10 15.09
N PRO A 159 -23.39 -17.27 15.78
CA PRO A 159 -23.40 -15.81 15.60
C PRO A 159 -23.08 -15.40 14.15
N GLY A 160 -23.65 -14.27 13.71
CA GLY A 160 -23.35 -13.69 12.39
C GLY A 160 -24.13 -14.32 11.24
N GLY A 161 -25.23 -15.03 11.51
CA GLY A 161 -26.06 -15.67 10.48
C GLY A 161 -26.66 -14.68 9.50
N GLU A 162 -27.09 -13.52 10.00
CA GLU A 162 -27.57 -12.38 9.24
C GLU A 162 -26.52 -11.82 8.28
N PHE A 163 -25.24 -11.80 8.65
CA PHE A 163 -24.15 -11.35 7.76
C PHE A 163 -23.84 -12.37 6.67
N ARG A 164 -23.92 -13.67 6.98
CA ARG A 164 -23.77 -14.75 6.00
C ARG A 164 -24.91 -14.72 4.97
N GLU A 165 -26.15 -14.54 5.42
CA GLU A 165 -27.29 -14.38 4.52
C GLU A 165 -27.18 -13.08 3.69
N ALA A 166 -26.74 -11.97 4.30
CA ALA A 166 -26.48 -10.73 3.55
C ALA A 166 -25.46 -10.94 2.43
N PHE A 167 -24.36 -11.65 2.71
CA PHE A 167 -23.33 -11.97 1.72
C PHE A 167 -23.88 -12.87 0.59
N ARG A 168 -24.64 -13.91 0.96
CA ARG A 168 -25.26 -14.83 0.00
C ARG A 168 -26.28 -14.12 -0.89
N GLU A 169 -27.17 -13.32 -0.33
CA GLU A 169 -28.19 -12.60 -1.11
C GLU A 169 -27.57 -11.47 -1.95
N ALA A 170 -26.57 -10.75 -1.44
CA ALA A 170 -25.84 -9.75 -2.22
C ALA A 170 -25.23 -10.37 -3.50
N SER A 171 -24.68 -11.58 -3.41
CA SER A 171 -24.09 -12.29 -4.57
C SER A 171 -25.11 -12.65 -5.66
N LYS A 172 -26.40 -12.68 -5.34
CA LYS A 172 -27.50 -12.95 -6.28
C LYS A 172 -28.00 -11.69 -6.98
N VAL A 173 -27.62 -10.49 -6.51
CA VAL A 173 -28.05 -9.20 -7.07
C VAL A 173 -27.01 -8.72 -8.08
N PRO A 174 -27.38 -8.50 -9.37
CA PRO A 174 -26.44 -8.04 -10.38
C PRO A 174 -25.75 -6.72 -9.98
N PHE A 175 -24.43 -6.67 -10.17
CA PHE A 175 -23.58 -5.50 -9.88
C PHE A 175 -23.60 -5.02 -8.43
N CYS A 176 -24.11 -5.81 -7.48
CA CYS A 176 -24.12 -5.45 -6.08
C CYS A 176 -22.72 -5.63 -5.47
N LYS A 177 -22.17 -4.54 -4.91
CA LYS A 177 -20.91 -4.58 -4.16
C LYS A 177 -21.17 -5.02 -2.72
N PHE A 178 -20.18 -5.63 -2.08
CA PHE A 178 -20.25 -6.03 -0.68
C PHE A 178 -19.11 -5.39 0.12
N HIS A 179 -19.43 -4.61 1.15
CA HIS A 179 -18.48 -3.84 1.94
C HIS A 179 -18.50 -4.24 3.41
N LEU A 180 -17.32 -4.24 4.02
CA LEU A 180 -17.12 -4.38 5.46
C LEU A 180 -17.19 -2.98 6.09
N GLY A 181 -18.23 -2.73 6.89
CA GLY A 181 -18.54 -1.41 7.43
C GLY A 181 -17.92 -1.10 8.80
N ASP A 182 -17.37 -2.11 9.50
CA ASP A 182 -16.97 -1.95 10.89
C ASP A 182 -15.47 -1.65 11.07
N ARG A 183 -15.19 -0.94 12.17
CA ARG A 183 -13.84 -0.57 12.59
C ARG A 183 -13.08 -1.80 13.08
N PRO A 184 -11.77 -1.93 12.84
CA PRO A 184 -11.04 -3.09 13.34
C PRO A 184 -11.03 -3.14 14.88
N ILE A 185 -11.50 -4.26 15.44
CA ILE A 185 -11.70 -4.49 16.89
C ILE A 185 -10.48 -4.11 17.76
N PRO A 186 -9.22 -4.45 17.39
CA PRO A 186 -8.06 -4.05 18.18
C PRO A 186 -7.92 -2.53 18.36
N VAL A 187 -8.36 -1.76 17.35
CA VAL A 187 -8.34 -0.29 17.39
C VAL A 187 -9.38 0.23 18.38
N THR A 188 -10.58 -0.35 18.35
CA THR A 188 -11.69 -0.01 19.25
C THR A 188 -11.30 -0.29 20.70
N PHE A 189 -10.78 -1.49 21.01
CA PHE A 189 -10.37 -1.82 22.38
C PHE A 189 -9.19 -1.01 22.89
N LYS A 190 -8.18 -0.77 22.05
CA LYS A 190 -7.02 0.02 22.46
C LYS A 190 -7.41 1.45 22.84
N ARG A 191 -8.36 2.06 22.13
CA ARG A 191 -8.88 3.39 22.48
C ARG A 191 -9.80 3.36 23.68
N ALA A 192 -10.69 2.38 23.76
CA ALA A 192 -11.55 2.16 24.91
C ALA A 192 -10.74 2.04 26.21
N ILE A 193 -9.64 1.28 26.20
CA ILE A 193 -8.71 1.16 27.32
C ILE A 193 -7.93 2.46 27.56
N ALA A 194 -7.49 3.16 26.49
CA ALA A 194 -6.75 4.41 26.63
C ALA A 194 -7.58 5.52 27.29
N ALA A 195 -8.91 5.52 27.10
CA ALA A 195 -9.83 6.46 27.71
C ALA A 195 -10.01 6.28 29.23
N LEU A 196 -9.61 5.12 29.78
CA LEU A 196 -9.75 4.81 31.20
C LEU A 196 -8.55 5.26 32.04
N SER A 197 -8.82 5.77 33.24
CA SER A 197 -7.81 5.99 34.29
C SER A 197 -7.19 4.68 34.79
N VAL A 198 -6.06 4.76 35.49
CA VAL A 198 -5.38 3.59 36.07
C VAL A 198 -6.30 2.83 37.04
N TRP A 199 -7.08 3.54 37.86
CA TRP A 199 -8.04 2.93 38.78
C TRP A 199 -9.21 2.27 38.06
N GLN A 200 -9.75 2.89 37.00
CA GLN A 200 -10.80 2.28 36.18
C GLN A 200 -10.29 1.04 35.43
N LYS A 201 -9.03 1.02 34.98
CA LYS A 201 -8.39 -0.16 34.38
C LYS A 201 -8.30 -1.32 35.38
N ILE A 202 -7.91 -1.04 36.62
CA ILE A 202 -7.84 -2.05 37.69
C ILE A 202 -9.24 -2.56 38.05
N LYS A 203 -10.22 -1.66 38.22
CA LYS A 203 -11.62 -2.02 38.50
C LYS A 203 -12.23 -2.85 37.36
N LEU A 204 -11.99 -2.46 36.11
CA LEU A 204 -12.45 -3.20 34.92
C LEU A 204 -11.78 -4.58 34.84
N ALA A 205 -10.46 -4.66 35.08
CA ALA A 205 -9.74 -5.95 35.11
C ALA A 205 -10.33 -6.90 36.17
N TRP A 206 -10.59 -6.37 37.37
CA TRP A 206 -11.21 -7.13 38.45
C TRP A 206 -12.62 -7.61 38.07
N GLY A 207 -13.47 -6.72 37.54
CA GLY A 207 -14.82 -7.07 37.07
C GLY A 207 -14.82 -8.14 35.97
N LEU A 208 -13.92 -8.02 34.98
CA LEU A 208 -13.75 -9.01 33.92
C LEU A 208 -13.28 -10.38 34.44
N CYS A 209 -12.46 -10.40 35.50
CA CYS A 209 -12.02 -11.64 36.15
C CYS A 209 -13.10 -12.25 37.06
N SER A 210 -14.01 -11.44 37.60
CA SER A 210 -15.12 -11.88 38.47
C SER A 210 -16.38 -12.31 37.71
N LEU A 211 -16.51 -12.00 36.40
CA LEU A 211 -17.59 -12.43 35.49
C LEU A 211 -17.54 -13.94 35.14
N SER A 212 -17.02 -14.78 36.04
CA SER A 212 -16.84 -16.23 35.86
C SER A 212 -18.09 -17.06 36.13
N ASP A 213 -19.22 -16.44 36.48
CA ASP A 213 -20.48 -17.14 36.72
C ASP A 213 -21.27 -17.34 35.40
N PRO A 214 -21.89 -18.50 35.17
CA PRO A 214 -22.67 -18.77 33.97
C PRO A 214 -23.94 -17.90 33.92
N ILE A 215 -24.22 -17.32 32.76
CA ILE A 215 -25.42 -16.50 32.49
C ILE A 215 -26.68 -17.38 32.63
N SER A 216 -27.71 -16.92 33.35
CA SER A 216 -28.89 -17.73 33.68
C SER A 216 -29.85 -17.93 32.50
N GLU A 217 -30.67 -18.99 32.51
CA GLU A 217 -31.72 -19.23 31.49
C GLU A 217 -32.73 -18.06 31.42
N ASP A 218 -33.03 -17.40 32.54
CA ASP A 218 -33.89 -16.21 32.61
C ASP A 218 -33.27 -14.99 31.90
N ASP A 219 -31.93 -14.88 31.86
CA ASP A 219 -31.24 -13.84 31.10
C ASP A 219 -31.34 -14.12 29.59
N VAL A 220 -31.20 -15.38 29.19
CA VAL A 220 -31.30 -15.85 27.79
C VAL A 220 -32.71 -15.63 27.20
N GLU A 221 -33.76 -15.75 28.01
CA GLU A 221 -35.13 -15.54 27.53
C GLU A 221 -35.47 -14.04 27.37
N LYS A 222 -34.92 -13.17 28.23
CA LYS A 222 -34.92 -11.71 28.01
C LYS A 222 -34.13 -11.29 26.77
N CYS A 223 -33.08 -12.04 26.38
CA CYS A 223 -32.27 -11.80 25.16
C CYS A 223 -33.03 -11.92 23.85
N LYS A 224 -34.18 -12.62 23.81
CA LYS A 224 -34.99 -12.72 22.59
C LYS A 224 -35.71 -11.42 22.24
N GLN A 225 -35.80 -10.47 23.19
CA GLN A 225 -36.57 -9.23 23.04
C GLN A 225 -35.72 -7.95 23.01
N LYS A 226 -34.48 -7.98 23.53
CA LYS A 226 -33.49 -6.88 23.45
C LYS A 226 -32.08 -7.45 23.41
N ASP A 227 -31.17 -6.75 22.75
CA ASP A 227 -29.79 -7.17 22.56
C ASP A 227 -29.08 -7.34 23.92
N LEU A 228 -28.67 -8.57 24.26
CA LEU A 228 -27.94 -8.91 25.48
C LEU A 228 -26.68 -8.03 25.64
N LEU A 229 -26.04 -7.73 24.51
CA LEU A 229 -24.89 -6.86 24.47
C LEU A 229 -25.27 -5.44 24.91
N GLU A 230 -26.43 -4.93 24.47
CA GLU A 230 -26.92 -3.59 24.82
C GLU A 230 -27.29 -3.47 26.31
N GLN A 231 -27.86 -4.50 26.92
CA GLN A 231 -28.16 -4.52 28.36
C GLN A 231 -26.88 -4.61 29.21
N MET A 232 -25.96 -5.51 28.85
CA MET A 232 -24.64 -5.58 29.49
C MET A 232 -23.85 -4.28 29.31
N MET A 233 -23.97 -3.65 28.14
CA MET A 233 -23.38 -2.34 27.87
C MET A 233 -24.07 -1.23 28.64
N ALA A 234 -25.39 -1.27 28.89
CA ALA A 234 -26.12 -0.30 29.69
C ALA A 234 -25.72 -0.34 31.17
N GLU A 235 -25.50 -1.54 31.73
CA GLU A 235 -24.94 -1.71 33.08
C GLU A 235 -23.48 -1.22 33.14
N MET A 236 -22.70 -1.49 32.08
CA MET A 236 -21.32 -1.01 31.93
C MET A 236 -21.22 0.50 31.69
N ILE A 237 -22.22 1.15 31.07
CA ILE A 237 -22.33 2.60 30.86
C ILE A 237 -22.40 3.35 32.20
N GLY A 238 -23.14 2.79 33.17
CA GLY A 238 -23.25 3.37 34.51
C GLY A 238 -21.93 3.39 35.27
N GLU A 239 -21.09 2.36 35.09
CA GLU A 239 -19.80 2.25 35.77
C GLU A 239 -18.59 2.80 34.98
N PHE A 240 -18.65 2.81 33.65
CA PHE A 240 -17.55 3.17 32.73
C PHE A 240 -18.05 3.97 31.51
N PRO A 241 -18.50 5.24 31.69
CA PRO A 241 -19.13 6.03 30.62
C PRO A 241 -18.20 6.33 29.42
N ASP A 242 -16.89 6.45 29.66
CA ASP A 242 -15.90 6.65 28.59
C ASP A 242 -15.78 5.43 27.67
N LEU A 243 -16.06 4.23 28.19
CA LEU A 243 -16.03 2.99 27.43
C LEU A 243 -17.15 2.96 26.38
N HIS A 244 -18.34 3.42 26.75
CA HIS A 244 -19.48 3.56 25.84
C HIS A 244 -19.21 4.54 24.71
N ARG A 245 -18.60 5.70 25.02
CA ARG A 245 -18.21 6.68 23.98
C ARG A 245 -17.34 6.03 22.91
N THR A 246 -16.38 5.19 23.31
CA THR A 246 -15.40 4.59 22.39
C THR A 246 -15.88 3.32 21.68
N ILE A 247 -16.71 2.49 22.33
CA ILE A 247 -17.19 1.21 21.79
C ILE A 247 -18.48 1.38 20.97
N VAL A 248 -19.37 2.30 21.37
CA VAL A 248 -20.64 2.55 20.69
C VAL A 248 -20.57 3.83 19.89
N SER A 249 -20.39 4.99 20.54
CA SER A 249 -20.56 6.28 19.86
C SER A 249 -19.52 6.56 18.75
N GLU A 250 -18.24 6.22 18.97
CA GLU A 250 -17.21 6.30 17.91
C GLU A 250 -17.45 5.28 16.79
N ARG A 251 -18.01 4.11 17.13
CA ARG A 251 -18.33 3.05 16.18
C ARG A 251 -19.52 3.44 15.30
N ASP A 252 -20.54 4.07 15.88
CA ASP A 252 -21.67 4.68 15.16
C ASP A 252 -21.17 5.71 14.13
N ILE A 253 -20.24 6.59 14.54
CA ILE A 253 -19.64 7.59 13.63
C ILE A 253 -18.93 6.90 12.46
N TYR A 254 -18.15 5.84 12.73
CA TYR A 254 -17.44 5.10 11.69
C TYR A 254 -18.39 4.36 10.75
N LEU A 255 -19.41 3.66 11.28
CA LEU A 255 -20.44 2.97 10.51
C LEU A 255 -21.23 3.94 9.64
N THR A 256 -21.62 5.10 10.20
CA THR A 256 -22.29 6.18 9.46
C THR A 256 -21.44 6.66 8.29
N TYR A 257 -20.13 6.87 8.51
CA TYR A 257 -19.23 7.24 7.43
C TYR A 257 -19.13 6.16 6.36
N MET A 258 -19.00 4.88 6.72
CA MET A 258 -18.94 3.80 5.74
C MET A 258 -20.22 3.69 4.92
N LEU A 259 -21.39 3.88 5.54
CA LEU A 259 -22.68 3.93 4.84
C LEU A 259 -22.79 5.13 3.90
N LYS A 260 -22.34 6.34 4.32
CA LYS A 260 -22.28 7.52 3.44
C LYS A 260 -21.35 7.30 2.25
N GLN A 261 -20.20 6.68 2.46
CA GLN A 261 -19.24 6.37 1.40
C GLN A 261 -19.82 5.35 0.41
N ALA A 262 -20.55 4.35 0.90
CA ALA A 262 -21.27 3.40 0.06
C ALA A 262 -22.43 4.05 -0.72
N ALA A 263 -23.04 5.11 -0.17
CA ALA A 263 -24.16 5.83 -0.77
C ALA A 263 -23.75 6.92 -1.77
N ARG A 264 -22.44 7.12 -2.02
CA ARG A 264 -21.96 7.98 -3.11
C ARG A 264 -22.56 7.51 -4.43
N ARG A 265 -22.82 8.46 -5.34
CA ARG A 265 -23.43 8.13 -6.62
C ARG A 265 -22.64 7.06 -7.38
N THR A 266 -23.36 6.13 -7.96
CA THR A 266 -22.79 5.07 -8.78
C THR A 266 -22.71 5.56 -10.22
N GLU A 267 -21.51 5.51 -10.79
CA GLU A 267 -21.34 5.72 -12.23
C GLU A 267 -21.88 4.52 -13.00
N LEU A 268 -22.70 4.79 -14.01
CA LEU A 268 -23.12 3.77 -14.94
C LEU A 268 -21.94 3.38 -15.83
N PRO A 269 -21.68 2.08 -16.03
CA PRO A 269 -20.73 1.60 -17.03
C PRO A 269 -21.08 2.16 -18.41
N ARG A 270 -20.06 2.52 -19.19
CA ARG A 270 -20.21 3.05 -20.56
C ARG A 270 -20.22 1.90 -21.57
N ALA A 271 -21.10 1.97 -22.55
CA ALA A 271 -21.05 1.12 -23.74
C ALA A 271 -19.90 1.51 -24.69
N SER A 272 -19.54 2.79 -24.72
CA SER A 272 -18.54 3.38 -25.60
C SER A 272 -17.86 4.59 -24.93
N GLU A 273 -16.60 4.86 -25.25
CA GLU A 273 -15.87 6.05 -24.78
C GLU A 273 -16.55 7.37 -25.21
N THR A 274 -17.39 7.34 -26.23
CA THR A 274 -18.13 8.51 -26.75
C THR A 274 -19.40 8.84 -25.97
N GLU A 275 -19.87 7.97 -25.06
CA GLU A 275 -21.07 8.25 -24.25
C GLU A 275 -20.79 9.15 -23.03
N PRO A 276 -21.66 10.15 -22.77
CA PRO A 276 -21.52 11.00 -21.58
C PRO A 276 -21.64 10.18 -20.29
N ARG A 277 -20.78 10.47 -19.32
CA ARG A 277 -20.79 9.83 -17.99
C ARG A 277 -22.14 10.13 -17.32
N LYS A 278 -22.94 9.10 -17.07
CA LYS A 278 -24.19 9.20 -16.32
C LYS A 278 -23.97 8.64 -14.93
N SER A 279 -24.27 9.45 -13.92
CA SER A 279 -24.14 9.10 -12.52
C SER A 279 -25.54 9.09 -11.92
N ILE A 280 -25.90 8.01 -11.23
CA ILE A 280 -27.22 7.86 -10.61
C ILE A 280 -27.10 7.71 -9.09
N PRO A 281 -28.14 8.14 -8.34
CA PRO A 281 -28.22 7.86 -6.91
C PRO A 281 -28.18 6.36 -6.63
N SER A 282 -27.43 5.98 -5.61
CA SER A 282 -27.20 4.58 -5.22
C SER A 282 -28.29 4.09 -4.27
N VAL A 283 -28.56 2.79 -4.29
CA VAL A 283 -29.35 2.10 -3.27
C VAL A 283 -28.44 1.23 -2.43
N VAL A 284 -28.37 1.48 -1.12
CA VAL A 284 -27.50 0.77 -0.18
C VAL A 284 -28.35 0.02 0.83
N VAL A 285 -27.93 -1.20 1.18
CA VAL A 285 -28.45 -1.93 2.36
C VAL A 285 -27.35 -2.02 3.40
N GLY A 286 -27.58 -1.50 4.60
CA GLY A 286 -26.70 -1.64 5.75
C GLY A 286 -27.25 -2.69 6.71
N VAL A 287 -26.50 -3.76 6.99
CA VAL A 287 -26.87 -4.77 7.99
C VAL A 287 -26.03 -4.52 9.23
N VAL A 288 -26.67 -4.01 10.28
CA VAL A 288 -26.02 -3.58 11.53
C VAL A 288 -26.81 -4.10 12.73
N GLY A 289 -26.14 -4.25 13.87
CA GLY A 289 -26.78 -4.51 15.14
C GLY A 289 -27.81 -3.43 15.46
N MET A 290 -28.98 -3.84 15.95
CA MET A 290 -30.10 -2.92 16.20
C MET A 290 -29.72 -1.74 17.11
N GLY A 291 -28.81 -1.94 18.06
CA GLY A 291 -28.31 -0.88 18.95
C GLY A 291 -27.53 0.25 18.26
N HIS A 292 -26.99 0.02 17.06
CA HIS A 292 -26.27 1.03 16.28
C HIS A 292 -27.18 1.93 15.45
N VAL A 293 -28.41 1.49 15.17
CA VAL A 293 -29.36 2.21 14.29
C VAL A 293 -29.64 3.64 14.79
N PRO A 294 -30.00 3.88 16.07
CA PRO A 294 -30.26 5.24 16.55
C PRO A 294 -29.01 6.15 16.51
N GLY A 295 -27.82 5.55 16.67
CA GLY A 295 -26.55 6.28 16.57
C GLY A 295 -26.25 6.72 15.14
N ILE A 296 -26.53 5.87 14.16
CA ILE A 296 -26.36 6.17 12.74
C ILE A 296 -27.33 7.27 12.31
N GLU A 297 -28.61 7.18 12.69
CA GLU A 297 -29.62 8.21 12.40
C GLU A 297 -29.19 9.59 12.94
N ARG A 298 -28.75 9.66 14.19
CA ARG A 298 -28.29 10.92 14.81
C ARG A 298 -27.07 11.55 14.11
N ASN A 299 -26.21 10.72 13.52
CA ASN A 299 -24.99 11.17 12.85
C ASN A 299 -25.18 11.40 11.34
N TRP A 300 -26.34 11.03 10.78
CA TRP A 300 -26.57 11.01 9.34
C TRP A 300 -26.42 12.38 8.69
N ASP A 301 -26.87 13.45 9.33
CA ASP A 301 -26.77 14.82 8.78
C ASP A 301 -25.57 15.61 9.35
N ARG A 302 -24.66 14.94 10.07
CA ARG A 302 -23.49 15.59 10.70
C ARG A 302 -22.22 15.47 9.85
N GLU A 303 -21.33 16.45 10.00
CA GLU A 303 -19.94 16.36 9.54
C GLU A 303 -19.16 15.42 10.48
N LEU A 304 -18.49 14.41 9.90
CA LEU A 304 -17.83 13.34 10.66
C LEU A 304 -16.31 13.48 10.60
N ASN A 305 -15.65 13.62 11.76
CA ASN A 305 -14.18 13.69 11.83
C ASN A 305 -13.53 12.31 11.95
N ILE A 306 -13.44 11.60 10.82
CA ILE A 306 -12.91 10.23 10.78
C ILE A 306 -11.41 10.17 11.10
N GLN A 307 -10.64 11.21 10.80
CA GLN A 307 -9.21 11.21 11.08
C GLN A 307 -8.91 11.18 12.57
N GLU A 308 -9.67 11.89 13.39
CA GLU A 308 -9.51 11.91 14.85
C GLU A 308 -9.79 10.52 15.47
N ILE A 309 -10.80 9.84 14.96
CA ILE A 309 -11.13 8.47 15.34
C ILE A 309 -10.34 7.43 14.51
N MET A 310 -9.31 7.78 13.76
CA MET A 310 -8.44 6.81 13.07
C MET A 310 -6.95 7.03 13.31
N ARG A 311 -6.52 8.19 13.81
CA ARG A 311 -5.12 8.49 14.12
C ARG A 311 -4.56 7.52 15.17
N GLN A 312 -3.55 6.76 14.76
CA GLN A 312 -2.74 5.86 15.60
C GLN A 312 -1.28 6.31 15.75
N ALA A 313 -0.94 7.55 15.36
CA ALA A 313 0.42 8.04 15.52
C ALA A 313 0.67 8.37 17.00
N ASP A 314 1.45 7.54 17.68
CA ASP A 314 1.93 7.80 19.05
C ASP A 314 2.98 8.92 19.12
N GLY A 315 3.35 9.50 17.96
CA GLY A 315 4.35 10.55 17.85
C GLY A 315 5.78 10.09 18.13
N ARG A 316 6.04 8.76 18.15
CA ARG A 316 7.36 8.18 18.48
C ARG A 316 8.03 7.54 17.27
N LYS A 317 9.35 7.73 17.20
CA LYS A 317 10.24 7.02 16.29
C LYS A 317 11.03 5.96 17.06
N VAL A 318 11.48 4.90 16.37
CA VAL A 318 12.18 3.75 16.95
C VAL A 318 13.64 3.68 16.53
N LEU A 319 14.45 2.93 17.28
CA LEU A 319 15.90 2.81 17.10
C LEU A 319 16.30 2.47 15.66
N ARG A 320 15.77 1.38 15.10
CA ARG A 320 16.08 0.94 13.73
C ARG A 320 15.86 2.04 12.68
N SER A 321 14.70 2.69 12.73
CA SER A 321 14.33 3.73 11.77
C SER A 321 15.16 5.00 11.95
N SER A 322 15.63 5.25 13.19
CA SER A 322 16.45 6.42 13.52
C SER A 322 17.89 6.24 13.06
N ILE A 323 18.47 5.05 13.27
CA ILE A 323 19.79 4.67 12.77
C ILE A 323 19.81 4.70 11.24
N ARG A 324 18.80 4.10 10.59
CA ARG A 324 18.68 4.14 9.12
C ARG A 324 18.65 5.55 8.56
N GLU A 325 17.83 6.43 9.14
CA GLU A 325 17.77 7.83 8.71
C GLU A 325 19.09 8.57 8.97
N PHE A 326 19.72 8.33 10.13
CA PHE A 326 21.01 8.93 10.47
C PHE A 326 22.10 8.52 9.47
N LEU A 327 22.29 7.22 9.26
CA LEU A 327 23.32 6.69 8.36
C LEU A 327 23.08 7.13 6.91
N CYS A 328 21.83 7.09 6.43
CA CYS A 328 21.55 7.39 5.02
C CYS A 328 21.67 8.88 4.70
N SER A 329 21.23 9.75 5.62
CA SER A 329 21.41 11.21 5.51
C SER A 329 22.88 11.55 5.26
N GLU A 330 23.77 10.97 6.07
CA GLU A 330 25.20 11.24 5.99
C GLU A 330 25.86 10.51 4.81
N ALA A 331 25.45 9.29 4.48
CA ALA A 331 25.95 8.57 3.31
C ALA A 331 25.63 9.34 2.02
N MET A 332 24.40 9.83 1.85
CA MET A 332 24.00 10.64 0.69
C MET A 332 24.81 11.93 0.60
N SER A 333 25.05 12.60 1.73
CA SER A 333 25.89 13.80 1.77
C SER A 333 27.33 13.52 1.34
N HIS A 334 27.94 12.40 1.75
CA HIS A 334 29.31 12.05 1.36
C HIS A 334 29.43 11.51 -0.07
N LEU A 335 28.33 11.01 -0.65
CA LEU A 335 28.21 10.75 -2.08
C LEU A 335 28.06 12.04 -2.92
N GLY A 336 27.98 13.20 -2.26
CA GLY A 336 27.76 14.49 -2.92
C GLY A 336 26.33 14.69 -3.41
N ILE A 337 25.37 13.89 -2.93
CA ILE A 337 23.95 14.01 -3.30
C ILE A 337 23.24 14.95 -2.30
N PRO A 338 22.49 15.96 -2.77
CA PRO A 338 21.78 16.88 -1.89
C PRO A 338 20.81 16.14 -0.95
N SER A 339 20.99 16.31 0.36
CA SER A 339 20.28 15.56 1.39
C SER A 339 20.10 16.36 2.68
N THR A 340 19.05 16.08 3.44
CA THR A 340 18.98 16.49 4.85
C THR A 340 20.09 15.83 5.66
N ARG A 341 20.67 16.55 6.61
CA ARG A 341 21.75 16.04 7.47
C ARG A 341 21.22 15.51 8.79
N ALA A 342 21.98 14.64 9.43
CA ALA A 342 21.64 14.08 10.74
C ALA A 342 22.68 14.49 11.79
N GLY A 343 22.27 15.28 12.77
CA GLY A 343 23.16 15.82 13.81
C GLY A 343 23.41 14.85 14.97
N SER A 344 22.35 14.20 15.49
CA SER A 344 22.46 13.28 16.62
C SER A 344 21.36 12.22 16.57
N CYS A 345 21.65 11.02 17.07
CA CYS A 345 20.67 9.94 17.28
C CYS A 345 20.67 9.57 18.77
N VAL A 346 19.56 9.80 19.48
CA VAL A 346 19.45 9.62 20.93
C VAL A 346 18.36 8.59 21.22
N THR A 347 18.74 7.48 21.84
CA THR A 347 17.81 6.41 22.25
C THR A 347 17.44 6.53 23.73
N ALA A 348 16.26 6.04 24.09
CA ALA A 348 15.74 6.04 25.45
C ALA A 348 15.29 4.63 25.87
N ASP A 349 15.21 4.38 27.17
CA ASP A 349 14.68 3.13 27.73
C ASP A 349 13.16 3.00 27.56
N SER A 350 12.47 4.11 27.29
CA SER A 350 11.05 4.08 26.94
C SER A 350 10.86 3.30 25.64
N THR A 351 9.92 2.36 25.61
CA THR A 351 9.64 1.53 24.44
C THR A 351 8.28 1.84 23.83
N VAL A 352 8.13 1.52 22.55
CA VAL A 352 6.86 1.55 21.83
C VAL A 352 6.64 0.25 21.07
N ILE A 353 5.39 -0.18 20.95
CA ILE A 353 5.05 -1.42 20.25
C ILE A 353 4.99 -1.14 18.74
N ARG A 354 5.70 -1.94 17.95
CA ARG A 354 5.70 -1.92 16.49
C ARG A 354 5.59 -3.33 15.95
N ASP A 355 4.82 -3.48 14.88
CA ASP A 355 4.92 -4.65 14.02
C ASP A 355 5.88 -4.28 12.88
N ILE A 356 7.07 -4.88 12.87
CA ILE A 356 8.18 -4.47 11.98
C ILE A 356 7.85 -4.85 10.53
N TYR A 357 7.23 -6.01 10.34
CA TYR A 357 6.95 -6.59 9.02
C TYR A 357 5.46 -6.58 8.66
N TYR A 358 4.62 -6.03 9.54
CA TYR A 358 3.15 -6.07 9.40
C TYR A 358 2.61 -7.50 9.28
N ASP A 359 3.30 -8.47 9.90
CA ASP A 359 3.04 -9.91 9.83
C ASP A 359 2.24 -10.42 11.04
N GLY A 360 1.83 -9.52 11.94
CA GLY A 360 1.12 -9.84 13.17
C GLY A 360 2.04 -10.19 14.33
N ASN A 361 3.36 -10.00 14.22
CA ASN A 361 4.34 -10.26 15.28
C ASN A 361 4.92 -8.96 15.89
N PRO A 362 4.14 -8.21 16.68
CA PRO A 362 4.61 -6.96 17.26
C PRO A 362 5.71 -7.15 18.30
N LYS A 363 6.71 -6.26 18.28
CA LYS A 363 7.82 -6.19 19.22
C LYS A 363 7.85 -4.83 19.93
N LYS A 364 8.43 -4.81 21.13
CA LYS A 364 8.77 -3.56 21.82
C LYS A 364 10.08 -3.03 21.26
N GLU A 365 10.06 -1.83 20.71
CA GLU A 365 11.24 -1.14 20.20
C GLU A 365 11.56 0.08 21.05
N LYS A 366 12.84 0.39 21.24
CA LYS A 366 13.27 1.59 21.99
C LYS A 366 12.89 2.86 21.24
N CYS A 367 12.22 3.78 21.93
CA CYS A 367 11.97 5.12 21.41
C CYS A 367 13.30 5.82 21.17
N THR A 368 13.46 6.40 19.99
CA THR A 368 14.70 7.04 19.57
C THR A 368 14.35 8.31 18.80
N VAL A 369 15.17 9.35 18.97
CA VAL A 369 15.01 10.64 18.30
C VAL A 369 16.24 10.90 17.45
N VAL A 370 16.03 11.37 16.22
CA VAL A 370 17.08 11.87 15.35
C VAL A 370 16.93 13.38 15.18
N SER A 371 18.03 14.11 15.36
CA SER A 371 18.09 15.54 15.08
C SER A 371 18.38 15.74 13.60
N ARG A 372 17.37 16.17 12.84
CA ARG A 372 17.50 16.48 11.42
C ARG A 372 17.91 17.94 11.22
N ILE A 373 18.82 18.18 10.28
CA ILE A 373 19.34 19.51 9.95
C ILE A 373 19.17 19.74 8.44
N ALA A 374 18.51 20.84 8.09
CA ALA A 374 18.34 21.26 6.70
C ALA A 374 18.16 22.79 6.65
N PRO A 375 18.43 23.45 5.51
CA PRO A 375 18.09 24.86 5.33
C PRO A 375 16.60 25.14 5.53
N THR A 376 15.74 24.19 5.12
CA THR A 376 14.30 24.24 5.33
C THR A 376 13.69 22.84 5.29
N PHE A 377 12.55 22.69 5.94
CA PHE A 377 11.70 21.49 5.88
C PHE A 377 10.42 21.73 5.09
N LEU A 378 10.30 22.86 4.38
CA LEU A 378 9.20 23.10 3.45
C LEU A 378 9.27 22.11 2.28
N ARG A 379 8.11 21.58 1.92
CA ARG A 379 7.94 20.48 0.98
C ARG A 379 6.92 20.86 -0.09
N PHE A 380 6.79 20.09 -1.17
CA PHE A 380 5.73 20.35 -2.16
C PHE A 380 4.36 20.24 -1.50
N GLY A 381 4.15 19.21 -0.67
CA GLY A 381 2.94 19.04 0.14
C GLY A 381 2.63 20.19 1.10
N SER A 382 3.62 21.02 1.47
CA SER A 382 3.37 22.24 2.26
C SER A 382 2.50 23.25 1.51
N PHE A 383 2.56 23.27 0.18
CA PHE A 383 1.68 24.11 -0.66
C PHE A 383 0.35 23.43 -0.98
N GLU A 384 0.26 22.10 -0.87
CA GLU A 384 -0.98 21.39 -1.16
C GLU A 384 -2.04 21.52 -0.06
N ILE A 385 -1.67 21.99 1.14
CA ILE A 385 -2.63 22.27 2.21
C ILE A 385 -3.63 23.38 1.86
N PHE A 386 -3.35 24.16 0.80
CA PHE A 386 -4.21 25.21 0.27
C PHE A 386 -5.11 24.71 -0.88
N LYS A 387 -4.99 23.44 -1.31
CA LYS A 387 -5.79 22.91 -2.43
C LYS A 387 -7.28 22.81 -2.04
N PRO A 388 -8.19 23.15 -2.98
CA PRO A 388 -9.62 22.96 -2.80
C PRO A 388 -9.99 21.48 -2.73
N THR A 389 -11.27 21.19 -2.49
CA THR A 389 -11.78 19.83 -2.44
C THR A 389 -11.47 19.08 -3.73
N ASP A 390 -10.75 17.98 -3.62
CA ASP A 390 -10.47 17.05 -4.71
C ASP A 390 -11.76 16.32 -5.11
N GLU A 391 -12.11 16.35 -6.40
CA GLU A 391 -13.39 15.82 -6.92
C GLU A 391 -13.51 14.30 -6.72
N PHE A 392 -12.40 13.57 -6.74
CA PHE A 392 -12.40 12.11 -6.65
C PHE A 392 -12.48 11.62 -5.20
N THR A 393 -11.64 12.19 -4.33
CA THR A 393 -11.51 11.75 -2.93
C THR A 393 -12.46 12.49 -1.99
N GLY A 394 -12.93 13.68 -2.37
CA GLY A 394 -13.69 14.60 -1.50
C GLY A 394 -12.84 15.24 -0.40
N ARG A 395 -11.51 15.11 -0.46
CA ARG A 395 -10.59 15.65 0.53
C ARG A 395 -10.22 17.09 0.18
N LYS A 396 -10.14 17.96 1.18
CA LYS A 396 -9.67 19.34 1.03
C LYS A 396 -8.48 19.60 1.93
N GLY A 397 -7.62 20.54 1.53
CA GLY A 397 -6.54 21.00 2.39
C GLY A 397 -7.08 21.72 3.64
N PRO A 398 -6.35 21.76 4.76
CA PRO A 398 -6.78 22.47 5.97
C PRO A 398 -6.76 24.01 5.83
N SER A 399 -6.37 24.56 4.68
CA SER A 399 -6.16 26.00 4.48
C SER A 399 -6.67 26.51 3.13
N VAL A 400 -7.74 25.90 2.58
CA VAL A 400 -8.30 26.13 1.23
C VAL A 400 -8.52 27.61 0.84
N ASP A 401 -8.78 28.50 1.80
CA ASP A 401 -9.07 29.92 1.54
C ASP A 401 -7.97 30.88 2.06
N ARG A 402 -6.79 30.35 2.39
CA ARG A 402 -5.66 31.13 2.95
C ARG A 402 -4.58 31.42 1.93
N ASN A 403 -5.00 32.00 0.79
CA ASN A 403 -4.11 32.43 -0.27
C ASN A 403 -3.06 33.45 0.21
N ASP A 404 -3.43 34.28 1.19
CA ASP A 404 -2.52 35.22 1.87
C ASP A 404 -1.29 34.51 2.44
N ILE A 405 -1.48 33.38 3.13
CA ILE A 405 -0.39 32.59 3.70
C ILE A 405 0.40 31.89 2.59
N ARG A 406 -0.27 31.35 1.56
CA ARG A 406 0.41 30.71 0.43
C ARG A 406 1.39 31.68 -0.25
N ILE A 407 0.94 32.90 -0.53
CA ILE A 407 1.76 33.96 -1.14
C ILE A 407 2.96 34.29 -0.24
N GLN A 408 2.71 34.50 1.05
CA GLN A 408 3.75 34.79 2.02
C GLN A 408 4.79 33.67 2.10
N MET A 409 4.34 32.41 2.06
CA MET A 409 5.21 31.24 2.10
C MET A 409 6.03 31.11 0.82
N LEU A 410 5.44 31.34 -0.36
CA LEU A 410 6.14 31.33 -1.64
C LEU A 410 7.20 32.44 -1.69
N ASP A 411 6.85 33.66 -1.30
CA ASP A 411 7.78 34.78 -1.25
C ASP A 411 8.93 34.51 -0.26
N TYR A 412 8.61 33.95 0.92
CA TYR A 412 9.62 33.52 1.89
C TYR A 412 10.59 32.49 1.30
N VAL A 413 10.08 31.47 0.60
CA VAL A 413 10.91 30.45 -0.03
C VAL A 413 11.86 31.08 -1.05
N ILE A 414 11.33 31.89 -1.95
CA ILE A 414 12.12 32.49 -3.05
C ILE A 414 13.15 33.46 -2.47
N ARG A 415 12.74 34.38 -1.61
CA ARG A 415 13.64 35.37 -1.00
C ARG A 415 14.76 34.74 -0.18
N THR A 416 14.49 33.65 0.53
CA THR A 416 15.43 33.07 1.49
C THR A 416 16.35 32.03 0.84
N PHE A 417 15.82 31.18 -0.04
CA PHE A 417 16.55 30.02 -0.59
C PHE A 417 16.89 30.16 -2.09
N TYR A 418 16.36 31.20 -2.75
CA TYR A 418 16.62 31.53 -4.15
C TYR A 418 16.89 33.04 -4.33
N PRO A 419 17.82 33.64 -3.55
CA PRO A 419 18.02 35.09 -3.54
C PRO A 419 18.38 35.68 -4.91
N ASP A 420 19.14 34.94 -5.73
CA ASP A 420 19.48 35.39 -7.09
C ASP A 420 18.24 35.56 -7.99
N ILE A 421 17.24 34.68 -7.82
CA ILE A 421 15.96 34.77 -8.55
C ILE A 421 15.16 35.97 -8.04
N GLN A 422 15.14 36.17 -6.72
CA GLN A 422 14.49 37.32 -6.09
C GLN A 422 15.08 38.65 -6.60
N GLU A 423 16.40 38.74 -6.69
CA GLU A 423 17.10 39.94 -7.16
C GLU A 423 16.84 40.20 -8.65
N LYS A 424 17.01 39.18 -9.49
CA LYS A 424 16.90 39.31 -10.96
C LYS A 424 15.49 39.67 -11.44
N HIS A 425 14.46 39.23 -10.74
CA HIS A 425 13.06 39.45 -11.10
C HIS A 425 12.33 40.38 -10.11
N ALA A 426 13.08 41.26 -9.42
CA ALA A 426 12.53 42.25 -8.51
C ALA A 426 11.56 43.19 -9.25
N GLY A 427 10.26 43.04 -8.98
CA GLY A 427 9.19 43.86 -9.59
C GLY A 427 8.19 43.09 -10.47
N ASN A 428 8.45 41.82 -10.80
CA ASN A 428 7.48 40.97 -11.51
C ASN A 428 7.31 39.62 -10.80
N ASN A 429 6.23 39.49 -10.01
CA ASN A 429 5.96 38.28 -9.23
C ASN A 429 5.73 37.04 -10.09
N THR A 430 5.06 37.15 -11.23
CA THR A 430 4.79 36.00 -12.09
C THR A 430 6.08 35.47 -12.73
N GLU A 431 6.94 36.35 -13.24
CA GLU A 431 8.26 35.95 -13.76
C GLU A 431 9.16 35.38 -12.66
N LYS A 432 9.17 35.99 -11.48
CA LYS A 432 9.89 35.49 -10.31
C LYS A 432 9.45 34.07 -9.94
N ASN A 433 8.14 33.84 -9.85
CA ASN A 433 7.58 32.53 -9.52
C ASN A 433 7.86 31.49 -10.62
N ALA A 434 7.79 31.90 -11.89
CA ALA A 434 8.16 31.05 -13.02
C ALA A 434 9.65 30.68 -13.02
N ALA A 435 10.54 31.64 -12.74
CA ALA A 435 11.97 31.39 -12.60
C ALA A 435 12.29 30.45 -11.43
N PHE A 436 11.62 30.63 -10.28
CA PHE A 436 11.69 29.70 -9.15
C PHE A 436 11.23 28.29 -9.56
N PHE A 437 10.06 28.18 -10.21
CA PHE A 437 9.51 26.89 -10.62
C PHE A 437 10.42 26.17 -11.62
N ARG A 438 11.03 26.91 -12.56
CA ARG A 438 12.06 26.38 -13.46
C ARG A 438 13.28 25.85 -12.71
N GLU A 439 13.78 26.59 -11.73
CA GLU A 439 14.95 26.16 -10.96
C GLU A 439 14.65 24.93 -10.10
N ILE A 440 13.51 24.88 -9.39
CA ILE A 440 13.16 23.68 -8.61
C ILE A 440 12.92 22.45 -9.52
N THR A 441 12.35 22.66 -10.71
CA THR A 441 12.20 21.61 -11.74
C THR A 441 13.57 21.01 -12.10
N LYS A 442 14.56 21.86 -12.40
CA LYS A 442 15.93 21.42 -12.71
C LYS A 442 16.62 20.75 -11.53
N ARG A 443 16.48 21.30 -10.32
CA ARG A 443 17.06 20.70 -9.10
C ARG A 443 16.49 19.30 -8.84
N THR A 444 15.18 19.13 -8.97
CA THR A 444 14.54 17.81 -8.79
C THR A 444 14.98 16.83 -9.88
N ALA A 445 15.06 17.26 -11.15
CA ALA A 445 15.56 16.43 -12.25
C ALA A 445 17.00 15.95 -12.02
N ARG A 446 17.91 16.85 -11.61
CA ARG A 446 19.30 16.51 -11.26
C ARG A 446 19.36 15.56 -10.07
N LEU A 447 18.57 15.82 -9.01
CA LEU A 447 18.54 15.01 -7.80
C LEU A 447 18.16 13.55 -8.10
N VAL A 448 17.08 13.34 -8.84
CA VAL A 448 16.65 11.98 -9.19
C VAL A 448 17.61 11.31 -10.17
N ALA A 449 18.26 12.06 -11.07
CA ALA A 449 19.33 11.53 -11.90
C ALA A 449 20.53 11.03 -11.06
N GLU A 450 20.94 11.76 -10.01
CA GLU A 450 21.97 11.27 -9.07
C GLU A 450 21.53 9.98 -8.37
N TRP A 451 20.25 9.88 -7.96
CA TRP A 451 19.71 8.65 -7.35
C TRP A 451 19.82 7.45 -8.30
N GLN A 452 19.50 7.65 -9.59
CA GLN A 452 19.66 6.61 -10.60
C GLN A 452 21.16 6.24 -10.78
N CYS A 453 22.08 7.21 -10.77
CA CYS A 453 23.49 6.91 -10.97
C CYS A 453 24.17 6.14 -9.81
N VAL A 454 23.60 6.18 -8.60
CA VAL A 454 24.10 5.42 -7.43
C VAL A 454 23.20 4.25 -7.03
N GLY A 455 22.14 3.97 -7.77
CA GLY A 455 21.22 2.87 -7.46
C GLY A 455 20.40 3.10 -6.19
N PHE A 456 20.10 4.36 -5.83
CA PHE A 456 19.28 4.69 -4.67
C PHE A 456 17.79 4.64 -5.00
N CYS A 457 17.01 3.93 -4.18
CA CYS A 457 15.56 3.86 -4.24
C CYS A 457 14.96 4.42 -2.94
N HIS A 458 14.15 5.48 -3.03
CA HIS A 458 13.60 6.19 -1.88
C HIS A 458 12.43 5.45 -1.21
N GLY A 459 11.58 4.80 -2.00
CA GLY A 459 10.47 3.96 -1.54
C GLY A 459 9.19 4.67 -1.07
N VAL A 460 9.22 5.99 -0.85
CA VAL A 460 8.04 6.80 -0.45
C VAL A 460 8.13 8.22 -1.03
N LEU A 461 7.92 8.35 -2.34
CA LEU A 461 7.98 9.64 -3.05
C LEU A 461 6.60 10.32 -3.12
N ASN A 462 5.94 10.44 -1.96
CA ASN A 462 4.77 11.31 -1.86
C ASN A 462 5.18 12.79 -2.00
N THR A 463 4.25 13.66 -2.34
CA THR A 463 4.50 15.11 -2.48
C THR A 463 4.93 15.77 -1.17
N ASP A 464 4.47 15.26 -0.04
CA ASP A 464 4.95 15.64 1.28
C ASP A 464 6.33 15.06 1.60
N ASN A 465 7.02 14.35 0.72
CA ASN A 465 8.44 13.98 0.85
C ASN A 465 9.32 14.62 -0.23
N MET A 466 8.81 15.61 -0.96
CA MET A 466 9.57 16.36 -1.96
C MET A 466 10.01 17.71 -1.37
N SER A 467 11.31 17.89 -1.18
CA SER A 467 11.87 19.14 -0.63
C SER A 467 11.71 20.31 -1.60
N ILE A 468 11.30 21.48 -1.08
CA ILE A 468 11.17 22.70 -1.90
C ILE A 468 12.52 23.27 -2.35
N VAL A 469 13.63 22.76 -1.83
CA VAL A 469 15.01 23.17 -2.19
C VAL A 469 15.80 22.08 -2.90
N GLY A 470 15.18 20.94 -3.22
CA GLY A 470 15.82 19.84 -3.96
C GLY A 470 16.75 18.97 -3.12
N LEU A 471 16.37 18.63 -1.88
CA LEU A 471 17.07 17.69 -1.01
C LEU A 471 16.36 16.33 -0.95
N THR A 472 17.11 15.24 -0.87
CA THR A 472 16.59 13.97 -0.35
C THR A 472 16.17 14.14 1.11
N ILE A 473 14.95 13.73 1.46
CA ILE A 473 14.35 13.96 2.77
C ILE A 473 13.44 12.79 3.16
N ASP A 474 13.31 12.53 4.46
CA ASP A 474 12.41 11.51 5.04
C ASP A 474 12.80 10.06 4.68
N TYR A 475 13.94 9.65 5.23
CA TYR A 475 14.50 8.31 5.06
C TYR A 475 13.69 7.25 5.84
N GLY A 476 12.72 6.63 5.16
CA GLY A 476 11.93 5.52 5.66
C GLY A 476 12.42 4.16 5.10
N PRO A 477 11.62 3.48 4.28
CA PRO A 477 11.97 2.20 3.66
C PRO A 477 12.80 2.39 2.38
N PHE A 478 13.89 3.16 2.44
CA PHE A 478 14.81 3.32 1.31
C PHE A 478 15.66 2.05 1.08
N GLY A 479 16.31 1.94 -0.07
CA GLY A 479 17.35 0.94 -0.31
C GLY A 479 18.31 1.38 -1.40
N PHE A 480 19.59 1.04 -1.23
CA PHE A 480 20.52 1.00 -2.36
C PHE A 480 20.41 -0.37 -3.02
N ILE A 481 20.44 -0.39 -4.35
CA ILE A 481 20.40 -1.62 -5.14
C ILE A 481 21.68 -2.42 -4.89
N ASP A 482 21.52 -3.67 -4.47
CA ASP A 482 22.61 -4.64 -4.39
C ASP A 482 22.86 -5.24 -5.77
N ARG A 483 22.03 -6.21 -6.20
CA ARG A 483 22.03 -6.72 -7.58
C ARG A 483 21.12 -5.85 -8.45
N TYR A 484 21.57 -5.49 -9.64
CA TYR A 484 20.81 -4.59 -10.50
C TYR A 484 19.47 -5.20 -10.90
N ASP A 485 18.40 -4.52 -10.49
CA ASP A 485 17.03 -4.80 -10.86
C ASP A 485 16.35 -3.45 -11.15
N PRO A 486 15.98 -3.16 -12.42
CA PRO A 486 15.34 -1.89 -12.76
C PRO A 486 13.98 -1.72 -12.07
N GLU A 487 13.32 -2.82 -11.71
CA GLU A 487 12.03 -2.82 -11.01
C GLU A 487 12.17 -2.95 -9.50
N TYR A 488 13.37 -2.73 -8.94
CA TYR A 488 13.62 -2.86 -7.51
C TYR A 488 12.66 -2.02 -6.65
N ILE A 489 11.92 -2.69 -5.75
CA ILE A 489 11.02 -2.10 -4.77
C ILE A 489 11.62 -2.26 -3.37
N CYS A 490 12.04 -1.16 -2.76
CA CYS A 490 12.58 -1.15 -1.39
C CYS A 490 11.51 -1.11 -0.30
N ASN A 491 10.29 -0.67 -0.63
CA ASN A 491 9.21 -0.53 0.33
C ASN A 491 8.26 -1.74 0.31
N GLY A 492 8.25 -2.53 1.38
CA GLY A 492 7.39 -3.71 1.52
C GLY A 492 5.88 -3.41 1.51
N SER A 493 5.47 -2.16 1.67
CA SER A 493 4.07 -1.74 1.53
C SER A 493 3.70 -1.26 0.11
N ASP A 494 4.67 -1.10 -0.79
CA ASP A 494 4.45 -0.67 -2.17
C ASP A 494 4.20 -1.87 -3.09
N ASN A 495 3.05 -2.52 -2.90
CA ASN A 495 2.69 -3.74 -3.65
C ASN A 495 2.53 -3.54 -5.15
N MET A 496 2.37 -2.29 -5.61
CA MET A 496 2.20 -1.95 -7.02
C MET A 496 3.48 -1.42 -7.66
N GLY A 497 4.57 -1.27 -6.91
CA GLY A 497 5.83 -0.70 -7.38
C GLY A 497 5.68 0.74 -7.87
N ARG A 498 4.80 1.54 -7.25
CA ARG A 498 4.60 2.96 -7.60
C ARG A 498 5.92 3.73 -7.47
N TYR A 499 6.72 3.38 -6.47
CA TYR A 499 8.01 4.00 -6.16
C TYR A 499 9.18 3.06 -6.45
N ALA A 500 8.99 2.10 -7.36
CA ALA A 500 10.08 1.27 -7.86
C ALA A 500 11.21 2.13 -8.46
N TYR A 501 12.42 1.60 -8.44
CA TYR A 501 13.63 2.34 -8.81
C TYR A 501 13.54 3.04 -10.18
N ASN A 502 13.10 2.34 -11.23
CA ASN A 502 12.90 2.90 -12.57
C ASN A 502 11.74 3.91 -12.69
N LYS A 503 10.81 3.94 -11.73
CA LYS A 503 9.66 4.87 -11.73
C LYS A 503 9.97 6.21 -11.06
N GLN A 504 11.05 6.30 -10.28
CA GLN A 504 11.37 7.52 -9.53
C GLN A 504 11.45 8.79 -10.40
N PRO A 505 12.05 8.79 -11.61
CA PRO A 505 12.08 9.98 -12.47
C PRO A 505 10.69 10.49 -12.85
N GLU A 506 9.80 9.60 -13.29
CA GLU A 506 8.43 9.98 -13.68
C GLU A 506 7.58 10.39 -12.47
N ILE A 507 7.77 9.76 -11.31
CA ILE A 507 7.09 10.17 -10.08
C ILE A 507 7.53 11.56 -9.62
N CYS A 508 8.82 11.88 -9.73
CA CYS A 508 9.32 13.20 -9.39
C CYS A 508 8.76 14.28 -10.33
N LYS A 509 8.65 13.99 -11.64
CA LYS A 509 7.97 14.84 -12.63
C LYS A 509 6.50 15.05 -12.28
N TRP A 510 5.80 13.97 -11.94
CA TRP A 510 4.39 14.02 -11.52
C TRP A 510 4.21 14.88 -10.26
N ASN A 511 5.10 14.75 -9.28
CA ASN A 511 5.08 15.56 -8.06
C ASN A 511 5.33 17.05 -8.32
N LEU A 512 6.18 17.41 -9.30
CA LEU A 512 6.33 18.81 -9.75
C LEU A 512 5.04 19.34 -10.39
N GLY A 513 4.32 18.52 -11.15
CA GLY A 513 2.97 18.85 -11.62
C GLY A 513 2.00 19.14 -10.47
N LYS A 514 2.08 18.37 -9.38
CA LYS A 514 1.28 18.63 -8.17
C LYS A 514 1.68 19.91 -7.43
N LEU A 515 2.95 20.27 -7.44
CA LEU A 515 3.40 21.58 -6.98
C LEU A 515 2.87 22.70 -7.88
N ALA A 516 2.92 22.54 -9.20
CA ALA A 516 2.39 23.52 -10.16
C ALA A 516 0.91 23.85 -9.90
N GLU A 517 0.08 22.81 -9.73
CA GLU A 517 -1.33 22.96 -9.33
C GLU A 517 -1.47 23.73 -8.00
N ALA A 518 -0.59 23.47 -7.03
CA ALA A 518 -0.64 24.09 -5.71
C ALA A 518 -0.25 25.58 -5.70
N LEU A 519 0.44 26.06 -6.74
CA LEU A 519 0.90 27.44 -6.85
C LEU A 519 -0.12 28.36 -7.54
N ILE A 520 -1.26 27.85 -8.01
CA ILE A 520 -2.33 28.66 -8.62
C ILE A 520 -2.96 29.59 -7.56
N PRO A 521 -3.22 30.88 -7.86
CA PRO A 521 -3.03 31.57 -9.14
C PRO A 521 -1.69 32.32 -9.26
N GLU A 522 -0.80 32.23 -8.25
CA GLU A 522 0.49 32.94 -8.23
C GLU A 522 1.44 32.55 -9.36
N LEU A 523 1.28 31.31 -9.85
CA LEU A 523 1.86 30.83 -11.09
C LEU A 523 0.76 30.15 -11.92
N PRO A 524 0.35 30.75 -13.05
CA PRO A 524 -0.62 30.13 -13.95
C PRO A 524 -0.17 28.75 -14.42
N LEU A 525 -1.08 27.78 -14.44
CA LEU A 525 -0.77 26.39 -14.77
C LEU A 525 -0.17 26.24 -16.17
N SER A 526 -0.60 27.06 -17.14
CA SER A 526 -0.06 27.08 -18.51
C SER A 526 1.44 27.40 -18.54
N ILE A 527 1.92 28.29 -17.67
CA ILE A 527 3.34 28.66 -17.59
C ILE A 527 4.13 27.54 -16.92
N SER A 528 3.68 27.05 -15.75
CA SER A 528 4.36 25.98 -15.03
C SER A 528 4.40 24.68 -15.82
N GLN A 529 3.33 24.33 -16.55
CA GLN A 529 3.29 23.12 -17.35
C GLN A 529 4.25 23.21 -18.54
N SER A 530 4.30 24.36 -19.24
CA SER A 530 5.31 24.59 -20.29
C SER A 530 6.73 24.43 -19.75
N ILE A 531 7.03 25.00 -18.58
CA ILE A 531 8.35 24.84 -17.95
C ILE A 531 8.65 23.38 -17.64
N LEU A 532 7.68 22.62 -17.12
CA LEU A 532 7.86 21.21 -16.80
C LEU A 532 8.15 20.38 -18.07
N ASP A 533 7.40 20.63 -19.13
CA ASP A 533 7.51 19.93 -20.41
C ASP A 533 8.82 20.28 -21.14
N ASP A 534 9.25 21.55 -21.08
CA ASP A 534 10.44 22.05 -21.78
C ASP A 534 11.75 21.67 -21.07
N GLU A 535 11.76 21.61 -19.73
CA GLU A 535 13.00 21.59 -18.96
C GLU A 535 13.28 20.24 -18.30
N TYR A 536 12.27 19.52 -17.80
CA TYR A 536 12.50 18.39 -16.88
C TYR A 536 13.22 17.21 -17.55
N ASP A 537 12.67 16.69 -18.64
CA ASP A 537 13.22 15.49 -19.30
C ASP A 537 14.61 15.78 -19.86
N ALA A 538 14.78 16.96 -20.46
CA ALA A 538 16.06 17.42 -21.00
C ALA A 538 17.13 17.55 -19.89
N GLU A 539 16.79 18.18 -18.76
CA GLU A 539 17.73 18.33 -17.63
C GLU A 539 18.06 16.97 -17.00
N PHE A 540 17.06 16.11 -16.79
CA PHE A 540 17.26 14.76 -16.26
C PHE A 540 18.20 13.95 -17.15
N GLN A 541 17.90 13.86 -18.45
CA GLN A 541 18.70 13.06 -19.40
C GLN A 541 20.12 13.60 -19.53
N ASN A 542 20.30 14.92 -19.59
CA ASN A 542 21.62 15.54 -19.67
C ASN A 542 22.46 15.24 -18.43
N HIS A 543 21.90 15.43 -17.23
CA HIS A 543 22.61 15.20 -15.97
C HIS A 543 22.91 13.71 -15.75
N TYR A 544 21.92 12.84 -16.01
CA TYR A 544 22.07 11.39 -15.94
C TYR A 544 23.19 10.91 -16.87
N MET A 545 23.16 11.30 -18.16
CA MET A 545 24.18 10.88 -19.11
C MET A 545 25.56 11.49 -18.84
N GLU A 546 25.64 12.70 -18.29
CA GLU A 546 26.92 13.26 -17.83
C GLU A 546 27.53 12.39 -16.72
N LYS A 547 26.72 11.99 -15.73
CA LYS A 547 27.17 11.14 -14.63
C LYS A 547 27.51 9.73 -15.09
N MET A 548 26.68 9.10 -15.91
CA MET A 548 26.96 7.76 -16.44
C MET A 548 28.24 7.74 -17.29
N ARG A 549 28.48 8.77 -18.10
CA ARG A 549 29.74 8.94 -18.84
C ARG A 549 30.95 9.02 -17.90
N LYS A 550 30.88 9.81 -16.82
CA LYS A 550 31.94 9.87 -15.79
C LYS A 550 32.16 8.52 -15.10
N LYS A 551 31.08 7.79 -14.80
CA LYS A 551 31.14 6.43 -14.22
C LYS A 551 31.79 5.41 -15.17
N LEU A 552 31.77 5.66 -16.48
CA LEU A 552 32.46 4.87 -17.51
C LEU A 552 33.77 5.52 -17.99
N GLY A 553 34.25 6.57 -17.33
CA GLY A 553 35.49 7.25 -17.72
C GLY A 553 35.48 7.87 -19.12
N LEU A 554 34.31 8.26 -19.64
CA LEU A 554 34.09 8.87 -20.96
C LEU A 554 33.90 10.40 -20.83
N VAL A 555 34.99 11.16 -20.72
CA VAL A 555 34.96 12.60 -20.37
C VAL A 555 35.51 13.54 -21.45
N ARG A 556 36.22 13.02 -22.43
CA ARG A 556 36.91 13.77 -23.50
C ARG A 556 36.05 13.93 -24.75
N LEU A 557 35.30 12.90 -25.13
CA LEU A 557 34.43 12.91 -26.30
C LEU A 557 33.01 12.51 -25.90
N LYS A 558 32.00 13.29 -26.28
CA LYS A 558 30.58 12.94 -26.12
C LYS A 558 30.08 12.38 -27.45
N LEU A 559 29.51 11.18 -27.45
CA LEU A 559 28.87 10.56 -28.60
C LEU A 559 27.41 10.23 -28.29
N ASP A 560 26.53 10.31 -29.28
CA ASP A 560 25.11 9.96 -29.09
C ASP A 560 24.93 8.48 -28.76
N ASP A 561 25.79 7.63 -29.32
CA ASP A 561 25.87 6.18 -29.03
C ASP A 561 26.20 5.86 -27.56
N ASP A 562 26.67 6.82 -26.76
CA ASP A 562 26.96 6.61 -25.34
C ASP A 562 25.70 6.19 -24.56
N SER A 563 24.52 6.65 -24.99
CA SER A 563 23.23 6.25 -24.42
C SER A 563 22.93 4.76 -24.64
N HIS A 564 23.19 4.25 -25.84
CA HIS A 564 23.06 2.82 -26.16
C HIS A 564 24.05 1.97 -25.36
N LEU A 565 25.30 2.42 -25.24
CA LEU A 565 26.31 1.71 -24.45
C LEU A 565 25.91 1.58 -22.96
N VAL A 566 25.36 2.65 -22.39
CA VAL A 566 24.84 2.65 -21.01
C VAL A 566 23.63 1.73 -20.88
N SER A 567 22.68 1.79 -21.83
CA SER A 567 21.52 0.89 -21.85
C SER A 567 21.94 -0.58 -21.90
N ASP A 568 22.85 -0.93 -22.82
CA ASP A 568 23.37 -2.29 -22.97
C ASP A 568 24.11 -2.78 -21.71
N LEU A 569 24.80 -1.87 -20.98
CA LEU A 569 25.44 -2.20 -19.71
C LEU A 569 24.40 -2.60 -18.67
N LEU A 570 23.39 -1.76 -18.48
CA LEU A 570 22.34 -2.00 -17.49
C LEU A 570 21.54 -3.26 -17.84
N GLU A 571 21.26 -3.50 -19.11
CA GLU A 571 20.65 -4.75 -19.57
C GLU A 571 21.55 -5.96 -19.24
N THR A 572 22.85 -5.88 -19.53
CA THR A 572 23.82 -6.93 -19.18
C THR A 572 23.84 -7.19 -17.67
N MET A 573 23.83 -6.13 -16.86
CA MET A 573 23.79 -6.25 -15.40
C MET A 573 22.49 -6.90 -14.91
N ASN A 574 21.36 -6.59 -15.54
CA ASN A 574 20.05 -7.17 -15.19
C ASN A 574 20.01 -8.67 -15.53
N ILE A 575 20.43 -9.04 -16.74
CA ILE A 575 20.46 -10.43 -17.21
C ILE A 575 21.35 -11.29 -16.30
N THR A 576 22.51 -10.77 -15.92
CA THR A 576 23.51 -11.50 -15.15
C THR A 576 23.33 -11.40 -13.63
N GLY A 577 22.36 -10.60 -13.17
CA GLY A 577 22.17 -10.29 -11.75
C GLY A 577 23.39 -9.64 -11.11
N SER A 578 24.10 -8.78 -11.85
CA SER A 578 25.38 -8.22 -11.39
C SER A 578 25.20 -7.21 -10.26
N ASP A 579 26.15 -7.17 -9.32
CA ASP A 579 26.17 -6.17 -8.26
C ASP A 579 26.33 -4.76 -8.86
N PHE A 580 25.40 -3.86 -8.54
CA PHE A 580 25.32 -2.56 -9.19
C PHE A 580 26.57 -1.71 -8.94
N THR A 581 26.96 -1.58 -7.67
CA THR A 581 28.06 -0.70 -7.28
C THR A 581 29.41 -1.29 -7.66
N ASN A 582 29.63 -2.57 -7.37
CA ASN A 582 30.91 -3.23 -7.61
C ASN A 582 31.20 -3.37 -9.10
N THR A 583 30.19 -3.57 -9.95
CA THR A 583 30.37 -3.60 -11.41
C THR A 583 31.06 -2.33 -11.89
N PHE A 584 30.51 -1.15 -11.56
CA PHE A 584 31.13 0.13 -11.93
C PHE A 584 32.53 0.30 -11.33
N ARG A 585 32.75 -0.17 -10.09
CA ARG A 585 34.05 -0.08 -9.44
C ARG A 585 35.10 -0.96 -10.12
N VAL A 586 34.76 -2.21 -10.43
CA VAL A 586 35.65 -3.18 -11.08
C VAL A 586 35.97 -2.79 -12.52
N LEU A 587 35.01 -2.18 -13.24
CA LEU A 587 35.22 -1.69 -14.61
C LEU A 587 36.38 -0.69 -14.73
N SER A 588 36.74 0.03 -13.66
CA SER A 588 37.92 0.92 -13.66
C SER A 588 39.23 0.18 -13.97
N LYS A 589 39.31 -1.12 -13.67
CA LYS A 589 40.51 -1.95 -13.89
C LYS A 589 40.65 -2.40 -15.35
N PHE A 590 39.64 -2.21 -16.19
CA PHE A 590 39.69 -2.60 -17.60
C PHE A 590 40.39 -1.50 -18.41
N SER A 591 41.47 -1.83 -19.12
CA SER A 591 42.23 -0.85 -19.90
C SER A 591 41.56 -0.44 -21.22
N GLY A 592 40.62 -1.25 -21.69
CA GLY A 592 40.00 -1.14 -23.02
C GLY A 592 40.65 -2.04 -24.08
N ASP A 593 41.78 -2.69 -23.79
CA ASP A 593 42.43 -3.60 -24.76
C ASP A 593 41.61 -4.88 -24.98
N GLU A 594 41.33 -5.20 -26.24
CA GLU A 594 40.58 -6.41 -26.61
C GLU A 594 41.32 -7.70 -26.19
N ALA A 595 42.66 -7.65 -26.12
CA ALA A 595 43.48 -8.77 -25.66
C ALA A 595 43.21 -9.13 -24.19
N GLU A 596 42.84 -8.15 -23.35
CA GLU A 596 42.60 -8.35 -21.92
C GLU A 596 41.19 -8.86 -21.60
N ILE A 597 40.27 -8.88 -22.59
CA ILE A 597 38.87 -9.24 -22.35
C ILE A 597 38.75 -10.63 -21.71
N GLN A 598 39.53 -11.63 -22.16
CA GLN A 598 39.43 -12.97 -21.59
C GLN A 598 39.83 -13.03 -20.11
N ASP A 599 40.86 -12.27 -19.73
CA ASP A 599 41.32 -12.23 -18.35
C ASP A 599 40.35 -11.42 -17.48
N PHE A 600 39.86 -10.29 -18.00
CA PHE A 600 38.92 -9.43 -17.30
C PHE A 600 37.55 -10.08 -17.06
N LEU A 601 37.12 -10.98 -17.96
CA LEU A 601 35.89 -11.76 -17.77
C LEU A 601 35.89 -12.52 -16.44
N ASN A 602 37.02 -13.02 -15.97
CA ASN A 602 37.09 -13.73 -14.70
C ASN A 602 36.83 -12.79 -13.51
N ILE A 603 37.17 -11.50 -13.63
CA ILE A 603 36.98 -10.50 -12.57
C ILE A 603 35.52 -10.00 -12.55
N ILE A 604 34.95 -9.68 -13.72
CA ILE A 604 33.60 -9.09 -13.78
C ILE A 604 32.53 -10.11 -13.39
N ILE A 605 32.76 -11.40 -13.65
CA ILE A 605 31.81 -12.47 -13.33
C ILE A 605 31.69 -12.75 -11.84
N GLU A 606 32.73 -12.45 -11.05
CA GLU A 606 32.62 -12.49 -9.59
C GLU A 606 31.53 -11.53 -9.08
N GLN A 607 31.13 -10.54 -9.89
CA GLN A 607 30.07 -9.61 -9.56
C GLN A 607 28.69 -10.10 -10.01
N CYS A 608 28.58 -11.18 -10.80
CA CYS A 608 27.30 -11.77 -11.20
C CYS A 608 26.62 -12.50 -10.03
N ALA A 609 25.32 -12.73 -10.14
CA ALA A 609 24.59 -13.55 -9.18
C ALA A 609 24.86 -15.05 -9.40
N SER A 610 24.88 -15.82 -8.32
CA SER A 610 24.90 -17.28 -8.39
C SER A 610 23.55 -17.85 -8.82
N VAL A 611 23.53 -19.11 -9.27
CA VAL A 611 22.28 -19.81 -9.60
C VAL A 611 21.34 -19.83 -8.38
N GLU A 612 21.88 -20.05 -7.19
CA GLU A 612 21.13 -20.09 -5.93
C GLU A 612 20.56 -18.72 -5.56
N GLU A 613 21.34 -17.65 -5.73
CA GLU A 613 20.85 -16.28 -5.53
C GLU A 613 19.69 -15.97 -6.50
N LEU A 614 19.86 -16.27 -7.79
CA LEU A 614 18.80 -16.07 -8.80
C LEU A 614 17.55 -16.91 -8.47
N LYS A 615 17.71 -18.18 -8.04
CA LYS A 615 16.60 -19.02 -7.59
C LYS A 615 15.86 -18.40 -6.41
N LEU A 616 16.55 -17.80 -5.45
CA LEU A 616 15.93 -17.13 -4.32
C LEU A 616 15.16 -15.88 -4.75
N VAL A 617 15.71 -15.09 -5.67
CA VAL A 617 15.08 -13.86 -6.19
C VAL A 617 13.80 -14.18 -6.99
N PHE A 618 13.87 -15.17 -7.87
CA PHE A 618 12.75 -15.57 -8.72
C PHE A 618 11.81 -16.57 -8.04
N LYS A 619 12.03 -16.92 -6.78
CA LYS A 619 11.11 -17.82 -6.06
C LYS A 619 9.69 -17.26 -6.10
N PRO A 620 8.68 -18.06 -6.53
CA PRO A 620 7.29 -17.61 -6.56
C PRO A 620 6.86 -17.06 -5.20
N LYS A 621 6.26 -15.87 -5.22
CA LYS A 621 5.77 -15.17 -4.03
C LYS A 621 4.31 -15.49 -3.74
N MET A 622 3.58 -16.02 -4.72
CA MET A 622 2.19 -16.40 -4.61
C MET A 622 2.02 -17.92 -4.50
N ASP A 623 1.14 -18.37 -3.60
CA ASP A 623 0.77 -19.80 -3.56
C ASP A 623 0.09 -20.19 -4.89
N PRO A 624 0.43 -21.35 -5.49
CA PRO A 624 -0.15 -21.78 -6.77
C PRO A 624 -1.68 -21.84 -6.81
N ARG A 625 -2.33 -22.13 -5.67
CA ARG A 625 -3.81 -22.12 -5.57
C ARG A 625 -4.35 -20.69 -5.62
N GLN A 626 -3.66 -19.75 -4.98
CA GLN A 626 -4.00 -18.33 -5.05
C GLN A 626 -3.84 -17.80 -6.48
N LEU A 627 -2.76 -18.16 -7.18
CA LEU A 627 -2.57 -17.74 -8.58
C LEU A 627 -3.63 -18.32 -9.51
N SER A 628 -3.95 -19.61 -9.36
CA SER A 628 -5.03 -20.27 -10.13
C SER A 628 -6.38 -19.60 -9.89
N MET A 629 -6.68 -19.25 -8.64
CA MET A 629 -7.89 -18.50 -8.29
C MET A 629 -7.89 -17.10 -8.91
N MET A 630 -6.77 -16.38 -8.90
CA MET A 630 -6.67 -15.06 -9.52
C MET A 630 -6.82 -15.11 -11.04
N LEU A 631 -6.28 -16.12 -11.71
CA LEU A 631 -6.48 -16.35 -13.15
C LEU A 631 -7.94 -16.68 -13.48
N MET A 632 -8.58 -17.53 -12.68
CA MET A 632 -10.01 -17.84 -12.82
C MET A 632 -10.86 -16.59 -12.61
N LEU A 633 -10.53 -15.75 -11.61
CA LEU A 633 -11.22 -14.49 -11.34
C LEU A 633 -11.04 -13.47 -12.47
N ALA A 634 -9.85 -13.38 -13.05
CA ALA A 634 -9.61 -12.50 -14.21
C ALA A 634 -10.51 -12.87 -15.40
N GLN A 635 -10.84 -14.16 -15.57
CA GLN A 635 -11.73 -14.65 -16.63
C GLN A 635 -13.22 -14.55 -16.26
N SER A 636 -13.57 -14.85 -15.00
CA SER A 636 -14.97 -15.00 -14.56
C SER A 636 -15.58 -13.74 -13.94
N ASN A 637 -14.78 -12.85 -13.35
CA ASN A 637 -15.25 -11.61 -12.73
C ASN A 637 -14.15 -10.52 -12.72
N PRO A 638 -13.95 -9.82 -13.86
CA PRO A 638 -12.92 -8.78 -14.01
C PRO A 638 -13.02 -7.62 -13.01
N GLN A 639 -14.23 -7.32 -12.54
CA GLN A 639 -14.46 -6.26 -11.55
C GLN A 639 -13.92 -6.67 -10.17
N LEU A 640 -14.25 -7.87 -9.70
CA LEU A 640 -13.70 -8.41 -8.45
C LEU A 640 -12.18 -8.61 -8.55
N PHE A 641 -11.71 -9.03 -9.72
CA PHE A 641 -10.29 -9.14 -10.00
C PHE A 641 -9.57 -7.80 -9.81
N SER A 642 -10.09 -6.70 -10.37
CA SER A 642 -9.50 -5.36 -10.24
C SER A 642 -9.43 -4.82 -8.79
N MET A 643 -10.24 -5.37 -7.88
CA MET A 643 -10.22 -4.99 -6.46
C MET A 643 -9.18 -5.78 -5.65
N ILE A 644 -8.83 -7.00 -6.09
CA ILE A 644 -7.97 -7.93 -5.34
C ILE A 644 -6.56 -7.99 -5.94
N GLY A 645 -6.42 -7.73 -7.23
CA GLY A 645 -5.16 -7.72 -7.94
C GLY A 645 -5.24 -6.96 -9.26
N THR A 646 -4.14 -6.97 -10.00
CA THR A 646 -4.09 -6.38 -11.34
C THR A 646 -3.55 -7.41 -12.31
N GLN A 647 -3.89 -7.27 -13.59
CA GLN A 647 -3.38 -8.16 -14.64
C GLN A 647 -1.85 -8.06 -14.75
N SER A 648 -1.29 -6.87 -14.51
CA SER A 648 0.16 -6.67 -14.43
C SER A 648 0.79 -7.49 -13.30
N ASN A 649 0.17 -7.55 -12.12
CA ASN A 649 0.71 -8.32 -11.00
C ASN A 649 0.69 -9.83 -11.28
N ILE A 650 -0.36 -10.34 -11.94
CA ILE A 650 -0.40 -11.74 -12.40
C ILE A 650 0.71 -11.99 -13.41
N ASN A 651 0.84 -11.15 -14.44
CA ASN A 651 1.83 -11.36 -15.49
C ASN A 651 3.25 -11.39 -14.91
N LYS A 652 3.58 -10.48 -13.99
CA LYS A 652 4.87 -10.48 -13.28
C LYS A 652 5.11 -11.75 -12.48
N GLU A 653 4.07 -12.30 -11.85
CA GLU A 653 4.19 -13.55 -11.10
C GLU A 653 4.35 -14.77 -12.03
N LEU A 654 3.70 -14.76 -13.19
CA LEU A 654 3.89 -15.78 -14.23
C LEU A 654 5.30 -15.75 -14.82
N GLU A 655 5.81 -14.55 -15.16
CA GLU A 655 7.19 -14.36 -15.61
C GLU A 655 8.19 -14.84 -14.56
N ARG A 656 7.93 -14.55 -13.28
CA ARG A 656 8.74 -15.04 -12.16
C ARG A 656 8.76 -16.57 -12.09
N ILE A 657 7.61 -17.22 -12.25
CA ILE A 657 7.51 -18.70 -12.26
C ILE A 657 8.27 -19.30 -13.45
N ASP A 658 8.14 -18.72 -14.64
CA ASP A 658 8.87 -19.16 -15.83
C ASP A 658 10.39 -19.08 -15.63
N GLN A 659 10.88 -17.95 -15.13
CA GLN A 659 12.30 -17.76 -14.81
C GLN A 659 12.77 -18.73 -13.72
N TYR A 660 11.99 -18.89 -12.65
CA TYR A 660 12.32 -19.85 -11.59
C TYR A 660 12.44 -21.28 -12.12
N THR A 661 11.54 -21.69 -13.01
CA THR A 661 11.53 -23.04 -13.61
C THR A 661 12.76 -23.24 -14.49
N LYS A 662 13.10 -22.27 -15.35
CA LYS A 662 14.33 -22.30 -16.15
C LYS A 662 15.58 -22.41 -15.27
N LEU A 663 15.62 -21.65 -14.18
CA LEU A 663 16.74 -21.69 -13.23
C LEU A 663 16.85 -23.05 -12.50
N GLN A 664 15.76 -23.79 -12.29
CA GLN A 664 15.83 -25.14 -11.71
C GLN A 664 16.66 -26.09 -12.59
N GLU A 665 16.55 -25.96 -13.92
CA GLU A 665 17.25 -26.80 -14.90
C GLU A 665 18.64 -26.25 -15.28
N THR A 666 18.94 -25.00 -14.93
CA THR A 666 20.20 -24.33 -15.26
C THR A 666 21.33 -24.82 -14.34
N SER A 667 22.41 -25.32 -14.93
CA SER A 667 23.64 -25.64 -14.20
C SER A 667 24.49 -24.39 -13.93
N ALA A 668 25.37 -24.45 -12.93
CA ALA A 668 26.30 -23.36 -12.64
C ALA A 668 27.25 -23.07 -13.82
N ASP A 669 27.66 -24.12 -14.55
CA ASP A 669 28.55 -24.00 -15.71
C ASP A 669 27.84 -23.35 -16.91
N ASP A 670 26.56 -23.65 -17.12
CA ASP A 670 25.75 -23.03 -18.17
C ASP A 670 25.53 -21.54 -17.88
N LEU A 671 25.15 -21.20 -16.65
CA LEU A 671 25.00 -19.79 -16.23
C LEU A 671 26.33 -19.03 -16.39
N LEU A 672 27.44 -19.64 -15.98
CA LEU A 672 28.77 -19.05 -16.12
C LEU A 672 29.12 -18.78 -17.59
N LYS A 673 28.83 -19.73 -18.49
CA LYS A 673 29.06 -19.59 -19.92
C LYS A 673 28.22 -18.49 -20.55
N ASP A 674 26.95 -18.39 -20.18
CA ASP A 674 26.05 -17.34 -20.67
C ASP A 674 26.46 -15.96 -20.13
N ASN A 675 26.78 -15.86 -18.84
CA ASN A 675 27.32 -14.64 -18.24
C ASN A 675 28.60 -14.18 -18.95
N LYS A 676 29.54 -15.10 -19.25
CA LYS A 676 30.75 -14.81 -20.06
C LYS A 676 30.39 -14.23 -21.42
N LYS A 677 29.39 -14.80 -22.10
CA LYS A 677 28.96 -14.36 -23.42
C LYS A 677 28.41 -12.94 -23.39
N HIS A 678 27.49 -12.65 -22.46
CA HIS A 678 26.89 -11.32 -22.33
C HIS A 678 27.93 -10.23 -22.01
N TRP A 679 28.77 -10.48 -21.00
CA TRP A 679 29.84 -9.55 -20.63
C TRP A 679 30.87 -9.35 -21.73
N LYS A 680 31.25 -10.41 -22.44
CA LYS A 680 32.21 -10.32 -23.55
C LYS A 680 31.71 -9.42 -24.67
N GLU A 681 30.42 -9.53 -25.00
CA GLU A 681 29.81 -8.72 -26.04
C GLU A 681 29.78 -7.23 -25.65
N TRP A 682 29.37 -6.94 -24.42
CA TRP A 682 29.37 -5.56 -23.93
C TRP A 682 30.78 -4.98 -23.82
N LEU A 683 31.76 -5.74 -23.30
CA LEU A 683 33.15 -5.29 -23.18
C LEU A 683 33.77 -4.95 -24.53
N ARG A 684 33.44 -5.67 -25.60
CA ARG A 684 33.89 -5.32 -26.97
C ARG A 684 33.35 -3.96 -27.42
N LYS A 685 32.07 -3.69 -27.19
CA LYS A 685 31.46 -2.38 -27.49
C LYS A 685 32.14 -1.27 -26.68
N TYR A 686 32.42 -1.54 -25.41
CA TYR A 686 33.12 -0.62 -24.53
C TYR A 686 34.57 -0.37 -24.97
N SER A 687 35.33 -1.41 -25.35
CA SER A 687 36.68 -1.29 -25.92
C SER A 687 36.69 -0.39 -27.17
N VAL A 688 35.78 -0.63 -28.11
CA VAL A 688 35.66 0.21 -29.32
C VAL A 688 35.38 1.67 -28.94
N ARG A 689 34.56 1.90 -27.91
CA ARG A 689 34.26 3.24 -27.42
C ARG A 689 35.45 3.90 -26.71
N LEU A 690 36.22 3.15 -25.93
CA LEU A 690 37.44 3.64 -25.27
C LEU A 690 38.54 4.00 -26.27
N GLU A 691 38.65 3.28 -27.39
CA GLU A 691 39.58 3.67 -28.45
C GLU A 691 39.21 5.02 -29.08
N LYS A 692 37.91 5.29 -29.29
CA LYS A 692 37.43 6.61 -29.73
C LYS A 692 37.68 7.70 -28.68
N GLU A 693 37.54 7.35 -27.39
CA GLU A 693 37.80 8.25 -26.25
C GLU A 693 39.27 8.64 -26.16
N ARG A 694 40.17 7.69 -26.41
CA ARG A 694 41.62 7.87 -26.43
C ARG A 694 42.05 8.75 -27.61
N GLY A 695 41.43 8.58 -28.78
CA GLY A 695 41.76 9.35 -29.97
C GLY A 695 43.25 9.23 -30.35
N SER A 696 43.91 10.36 -30.61
CA SER A 696 45.33 10.41 -31.01
C SER A 696 46.31 10.48 -29.83
N VAL A 697 45.89 10.19 -28.60
CA VAL A 697 46.77 10.26 -27.42
C VAL A 697 47.80 9.13 -27.49
N GLU A 698 49.06 9.50 -27.68
CA GLU A 698 50.19 8.57 -27.79
C GLU A 698 50.53 7.91 -26.45
N ASP A 699 50.41 8.64 -25.34
CA ASP A 699 50.66 8.14 -23.99
C ASP A 699 49.45 7.36 -23.45
N ARG A 700 49.44 6.05 -23.77
CA ARG A 700 48.42 5.11 -23.28
C ARG A 700 48.36 5.02 -21.76
N LYS A 701 49.51 5.17 -21.09
CA LYS A 701 49.58 5.03 -19.63
C LYS A 701 48.93 6.23 -18.94
N ALA A 702 49.26 7.44 -19.38
CA ALA A 702 48.62 8.65 -18.86
C ALA A 702 47.10 8.67 -19.13
N PHE A 703 46.66 8.20 -20.30
CA PHE A 703 45.23 8.05 -20.59
C PHE A 703 44.55 7.09 -19.62
N HIS A 704 45.15 5.91 -19.38
CA HIS A 704 44.60 4.93 -18.45
C HIS A 704 44.56 5.46 -17.00
N GLU A 705 45.61 6.16 -16.55
CA GLU A 705 45.63 6.77 -15.21
C GLU A 705 44.52 7.84 -15.03
N GLU A 706 44.28 8.67 -16.05
CA GLU A 706 43.17 9.63 -16.04
C GLU A 706 41.80 8.95 -16.05
N HIS A 707 41.66 7.88 -16.85
CA HIS A 707 40.46 7.07 -16.95
C HIS A 707 40.10 6.45 -15.59
N VAL A 708 41.05 5.77 -14.95
CA VAL A 708 40.89 5.17 -13.61
C VAL A 708 40.53 6.23 -12.58
N LYS A 709 41.27 7.35 -12.55
CA LYS A 709 41.01 8.46 -11.60
C LYS A 709 39.60 9.03 -11.77
N THR A 710 39.15 9.17 -13.00
CA THR A 710 37.80 9.66 -13.31
C THR A 710 36.74 8.68 -12.82
N MET A 711 36.90 7.39 -13.11
CA MET A 711 35.96 6.36 -12.65
C MET A 711 35.96 6.24 -11.13
N ASP A 712 37.12 6.16 -10.49
CA ASP A 712 37.23 5.98 -9.03
C ASP A 712 36.65 7.15 -8.23
N SER A 713 36.68 8.36 -8.77
CA SER A 713 36.06 9.55 -8.16
C SER A 713 34.55 9.66 -8.39
N ASN A 714 33.97 8.81 -9.25
CA ASN A 714 32.53 8.79 -9.56
C ASN A 714 31.86 7.44 -9.23
N ASN A 715 32.65 6.39 -8.96
CA ASN A 715 32.19 5.06 -8.61
C ASN A 715 32.57 4.74 -7.16
N PRO A 716 31.60 4.81 -6.22
CA PRO A 716 31.89 4.60 -4.82
C PRO A 716 32.39 3.17 -4.58
N SER A 717 33.38 3.04 -3.69
CA SER A 717 33.81 1.76 -3.12
C SER A 717 32.83 1.26 -2.05
N TYR A 718 32.05 2.16 -1.46
CA TYR A 718 31.11 1.87 -0.38
C TYR A 718 29.78 2.59 -0.58
N ILE A 719 28.69 1.85 -0.37
CA ILE A 719 27.31 2.34 -0.27
C ILE A 719 26.67 1.76 0.99
N LEU A 720 25.65 2.45 1.52
CA LEU A 720 24.90 1.99 2.70
C LEU A 720 23.92 0.87 2.32
N ARG A 721 24.45 -0.35 2.12
CA ARG A 721 23.64 -1.54 1.84
C ARG A 721 22.72 -1.85 3.01
N ASN A 722 21.58 -2.46 2.73
CA ASN A 722 20.57 -2.74 3.75
C ASN A 722 21.10 -3.64 4.87
N TYR A 723 21.93 -4.65 4.55
CA TYR A 723 22.51 -5.52 5.57
C TYR A 723 23.52 -4.79 6.46
N ILE A 724 24.25 -3.79 5.93
CA ILE A 724 25.19 -2.99 6.72
C ILE A 724 24.42 -2.14 7.74
N ALA A 725 23.34 -1.49 7.27
CA ALA A 725 22.45 -0.79 8.17
C ALA A 725 21.82 -1.74 9.20
N GLN A 726 21.44 -2.96 8.81
CA GLN A 726 20.87 -3.95 9.73
C GLN A 726 21.87 -4.40 10.79
N ASN A 727 23.13 -4.68 10.43
CA ASN A 727 24.18 -5.03 11.39
C ASN A 727 24.38 -3.91 12.42
N ALA A 728 24.40 -2.65 11.98
CA ALA A 728 24.51 -1.51 12.88
C ALA A 728 23.29 -1.37 13.81
N ILE A 729 22.10 -1.72 13.33
CA ILE A 729 20.87 -1.76 14.13
C ILE A 729 20.93 -2.87 15.17
N ASP A 730 21.30 -4.09 14.76
CA ASP A 730 21.35 -5.26 15.64
C ASP A 730 22.35 -5.05 16.78
N SER A 731 23.54 -4.52 16.48
CA SER A 731 24.53 -4.13 17.50
C SER A 731 23.96 -3.05 18.44
N ALA A 732 23.34 -2.00 17.89
CA ALA A 732 22.79 -0.91 18.69
C ALA A 732 21.63 -1.34 19.59
N GLU A 733 20.82 -2.32 19.17
CA GLU A 733 19.75 -2.91 19.99
C GLU A 733 20.33 -3.60 21.24
N SER A 734 21.52 -4.20 21.13
CA SER A 734 22.26 -4.78 22.26
C SER A 734 22.98 -3.74 23.13
N GLY A 735 22.94 -2.46 22.75
CA GLY A 735 23.62 -1.35 23.43
C GLY A 735 25.02 -1.06 22.91
N ASP A 736 25.50 -1.79 21.91
CA ASP A 736 26.76 -1.53 21.24
C ASP A 736 26.57 -0.62 20.02
N PHE A 737 27.02 0.63 20.14
CA PHE A 737 26.97 1.61 19.04
C PHE A 737 28.27 1.69 18.23
N SER A 738 29.21 0.76 18.46
CA SER A 738 30.50 0.72 17.77
C SER A 738 30.31 0.61 16.26
N GLU A 739 29.37 -0.19 15.77
CA GLU A 739 29.05 -0.37 14.35
C GLU A 739 28.38 0.86 13.69
N VAL A 740 27.83 1.81 14.45
CA VAL A 740 27.18 2.98 13.86
C VAL A 740 28.20 4.00 13.36
N LYS A 741 29.39 4.09 13.99
CA LYS A 741 30.42 5.10 13.67
C LYS A 741 31.29 4.80 12.43
N PRO A 742 31.76 3.57 12.17
CA PRO A 742 32.59 3.23 11.01
C PRO A 742 31.83 3.20 9.69
N ASN A 743 30.52 2.95 9.74
CA ASN A 743 29.70 2.67 8.56
C ASN A 743 29.32 3.92 7.73
N ILE A 744 29.93 5.07 8.01
CA ILE A 744 29.91 6.26 7.16
C ILE A 744 31.36 6.57 6.75
N PRO A 745 31.90 5.95 5.68
CA PRO A 745 33.18 6.38 5.17
C PRO A 745 33.06 7.85 4.75
N GLN A 746 33.86 8.71 5.37
CA GLN A 746 33.93 10.13 5.04
C GLN A 746 34.35 10.36 3.58
N CYS A 747 34.93 9.34 2.94
CA CYS A 747 35.26 9.35 1.53
C CYS A 747 34.82 8.03 0.87
N PRO A 748 33.55 7.91 0.42
CA PRO A 748 33.02 6.68 -0.16
C PRO A 748 33.65 6.29 -1.51
N TYR A 749 34.52 7.15 -2.06
CA TYR A 749 35.23 6.94 -3.33
C TYR A 749 36.66 6.40 -3.16
N HIS A 750 37.21 6.46 -1.94
CA HIS A 750 38.53 5.90 -1.64
C HIS A 750 38.41 4.46 -1.15
N VAL A 751 39.36 3.61 -1.53
CA VAL A 751 39.57 2.33 -0.86
C VAL A 751 40.19 2.67 0.49
N LEU A 752 39.43 2.53 1.58
CA LEU A 752 40.04 2.48 2.90
C LEU A 752 40.94 1.25 2.90
N GLN A 753 42.27 1.44 2.87
CA GLN A 753 43.18 0.45 3.42
C GLN A 753 42.82 0.37 4.91
N LEU A 754 41.89 -0.53 5.24
CA LEU A 754 41.71 -0.96 6.62
C LEU A 754 42.99 -1.74 6.95
N GLU A 755 43.91 -1.08 7.66
CA GLU A 755 45.08 -1.70 8.29
C GLU A 755 44.66 -2.73 9.35
#